data_AF-A0A9W9HSJ1-F1
#
_entry.id   AF-A0A9W9HSJ1-F1
#
_cell.length_a   1.000
_cell.length_b   1.000
_cell.length_c   1.000
_cell.angle_alpha   90.00
_cell.angle_beta   90.00
_cell.angle_gamma   90.00
#
_symmetry.space_group_name_H-M   'P 1'
#
loop_
_entity.id
_entity.type
_entity.pdbx_description
1 polymer ?
#
loop_
_entity_poly.entity_id
_entity_poly.type
_entity_poly.pdbx_seq_one_letter_code
_entity_poly.pdbx_strand_id
1 'polypeptide(L)'
;MGFLQFPKRVVIWIAPYARKVVGWIAPPPQQSEDGRDQWPSRAAFLLAAMGGCAGQGNLLRYPSVVYNNYGLQWFIPYFLAVFVVAIPSLILEISIGQAYRGGTVIAFNNINRRLKGVGMGPILVSFVVVQYFTVNLAWIMNYFRNSFRSPLPWEGRIEEFYMGDVVHNVDPVPGNLTAGNGAVAKYTVYPGVALIGETVGWSAFIWFLIWISIVRGVGLTGRVVYWTMGLPIVTTIIIVGRSCSLENAREGIRLLWATWRSDQLASGTVWQTAVGQVFFSTGIGFGYFTSYASYNSKHSNAVMDAILICGSNVLFENFAAFAVFGVVGYLRRWPQDGERLGAFVVGFLTLPEAVIHMPGSNWWAFLLFFTLVVLGFSSAFVMLDAAATLAVDAGMKLSRPKIVTGLTIISFLMCLPYCTEFGFYLLDGIDRWINNVALIFVVWSELVGATTAYRWHDVVSQTGLPAFVVYNVGYFGGQVIGVAVAHGISNPSAGAVAGFGWYIVCTIASVLIASSPIIRAAGFWGKHPILSRFWYLAFYSGNQLRRDLNGIVGGNGNWKIPRFWPLLLRYISAPILAIVFSFAYPEFYSLRYDPMMIAGFILAHFCLLLILLGVILPRYYNVFIPRHRRSEGTELTVPSQPIGQDFGPNVGLQDINLEYASPPRMERALMK
;
A
#
# COMPACT_ATOMS: atom_id res chain seq x y z
N MET A 1 25.26 0.85 50.86
CA MET A 1 25.80 2.23 50.82
C MET A 1 24.95 3.04 49.85
N GLY A 2 24.53 4.23 50.26
CA GLY A 2 23.43 5.08 49.75
C GLY A 2 23.10 5.07 48.25
N PHE A 3 21.85 4.71 47.95
CA PHE A 3 21.15 5.16 46.74
C PHE A 3 20.96 6.68 46.84
N LEU A 4 21.44 7.43 45.84
CA LEU A 4 21.19 8.85 45.64
C LEU A 4 19.68 9.13 45.57
N GLN A 5 19.07 9.46 46.70
CA GLN A 5 17.76 10.10 46.74
C GLN A 5 17.92 11.54 46.25
N PHE A 6 17.59 11.78 44.98
CA PHE A 6 17.41 13.14 44.50
C PHE A 6 16.29 13.82 45.31
N PRO A 7 16.51 15.01 45.88
CA PRO A 7 15.51 15.67 46.68
C PRO A 7 14.27 15.99 45.81
N LYS A 8 13.08 15.59 46.28
CA LYS A 8 11.79 15.80 45.59
C LYS A 8 11.57 17.25 45.12
N ARG A 9 12.20 18.24 45.78
CA ARG A 9 12.18 19.66 45.38
C ARG A 9 12.87 19.93 44.04
N VAL A 10 13.94 19.23 43.67
CA VAL A 10 14.66 19.46 42.39
C VAL A 10 13.84 18.93 41.19
N VAL A 11 13.13 17.82 41.36
CA VAL A 11 12.21 17.29 40.32
C VAL A 11 11.05 18.27 40.05
N ILE A 12 10.57 18.99 41.07
CA ILE A 12 9.49 19.98 40.94
C ILE A 12 9.93 21.22 40.15
N TRP A 13 11.19 21.65 40.27
CA TRP A 13 11.73 22.81 39.55
C TRP A 13 12.17 22.48 38.12
N ILE A 14 12.67 21.27 37.85
CA ILE A 14 13.12 20.87 36.50
C ILE A 14 11.94 20.47 35.61
N ALA A 15 10.87 19.88 36.17
CA ALA A 15 9.74 19.39 35.39
C ALA A 15 9.03 20.44 34.51
N PRO A 16 8.82 21.70 34.94
CA PRO A 16 8.23 22.74 34.08
C PRO A 16 9.14 23.14 32.91
N TYR A 17 10.44 23.28 33.15
CA TYR A 17 11.42 23.60 32.10
C TYR A 17 11.59 22.43 31.12
N ALA A 18 11.68 21.20 31.64
CA ALA A 18 11.71 20.00 30.81
C ALA A 18 10.42 19.84 29.98
N ARG A 19 9.24 20.11 30.55
CA ARG A 19 7.98 20.13 29.78
C ARG A 19 7.97 21.22 28.71
N LYS A 20 8.55 22.40 28.98
CA LYS A 20 8.65 23.50 28.02
C LYS A 20 9.59 23.15 26.87
N VAL A 21 10.76 22.58 27.17
CA VAL A 21 11.71 22.09 26.15
C VAL A 21 11.09 20.96 25.33
N VAL A 22 10.45 19.99 25.98
CA VAL A 22 9.77 18.88 25.29
C VAL A 22 8.57 19.38 24.48
N GLY A 23 7.84 20.38 24.95
CA GLY A 23 6.77 21.04 24.17
C GLY A 23 7.29 21.84 22.99
N TRP A 24 8.49 22.41 23.10
CA TRP A 24 9.16 23.11 22.01
C TRP A 24 9.71 22.14 20.96
N ILE A 25 10.30 21.01 21.36
CA ILE A 25 10.85 19.98 20.45
C ILE A 25 9.72 19.16 19.81
N ALA A 26 8.74 18.75 20.62
CA ALA A 26 7.67 17.85 20.25
C ALA A 26 6.30 18.43 20.64
N PRO A 27 5.79 19.47 19.96
CA PRO A 27 4.53 20.10 20.31
C PRO A 27 3.37 19.12 20.17
N PRO A 28 2.30 19.27 20.99
CA PRO A 28 1.06 18.57 20.73
C PRO A 28 0.49 19.00 19.37
N PRO A 29 -0.23 18.10 18.66
CA PRO A 29 -0.91 18.47 17.44
C PRO A 29 -1.99 19.52 17.70
N GLN A 30 -2.22 20.39 16.73
CA GLN A 30 -3.41 21.24 16.72
C GLN A 30 -4.64 20.35 16.52
N GLN A 31 -5.78 20.75 17.08
CA GLN A 31 -7.04 20.02 16.94
C GLN A 31 -8.05 20.84 16.15
N SER A 32 -8.82 20.19 15.29
CA SER A 32 -9.97 20.79 14.63
C SER A 32 -11.16 20.96 15.59
N GLU A 33 -12.20 21.64 15.12
CA GLU A 33 -13.47 21.83 15.83
C GLU A 33 -14.13 20.50 16.27
N ASP A 34 -13.91 19.41 15.52
CA ASP A 34 -14.38 18.06 15.85
C ASP A 34 -13.46 17.31 16.84
N GLY A 35 -12.43 17.97 17.36
CA GLY A 35 -11.48 17.42 18.35
C GLY A 35 -10.41 16.49 17.78
N ARG A 36 -10.37 16.25 16.46
CA ARG A 36 -9.34 15.41 15.83
C ARG A 36 -8.06 16.21 15.59
N ASP A 37 -6.93 15.55 15.76
CA ASP A 37 -5.61 16.12 15.48
C ASP A 37 -5.48 16.55 14.00
N GLN A 38 -4.68 17.58 13.74
CA GLN A 38 -4.42 18.12 12.41
C GLN A 38 -2.93 18.22 12.10
N TRP A 39 -2.61 18.05 10.82
CA TRP A 39 -1.26 18.33 10.33
C TRP A 39 -0.90 19.81 10.55
N PRO A 40 0.36 20.11 10.93
CA PRO A 40 0.79 21.50 11.12
C PRO A 40 0.82 22.30 9.82
N SER A 41 0.90 21.64 8.67
CA SER A 41 0.80 22.27 7.35
C SER A 41 0.45 21.23 6.28
N ARG A 42 -0.04 21.68 5.12
CA ARG A 42 -0.25 20.81 3.95
C ARG A 42 1.06 20.19 3.44
N ALA A 43 2.16 20.92 3.52
CA ALA A 43 3.48 20.40 3.16
C ALA A 43 3.92 19.25 4.08
N ALA A 44 3.64 19.34 5.39
CA ALA A 44 3.91 18.25 6.31
C ALA A 44 3.10 16.99 5.95
N PHE A 45 1.83 17.13 5.59
CA PHE A 45 1.02 16.02 5.08
C PHE A 45 1.62 15.42 3.81
N LEU A 46 1.92 16.24 2.79
CA LEU A 46 2.47 15.76 1.52
C LEU A 46 3.81 15.05 1.72
N LEU A 47 4.71 15.61 2.54
CA LEU A 47 6.00 14.97 2.86
C LEU A 47 5.82 13.67 3.66
N ALA A 48 4.87 13.62 4.59
CA ALA A 48 4.57 12.40 5.34
C ALA A 48 4.01 11.30 4.43
N ALA A 49 3.10 11.65 3.53
CA ALA A 49 2.56 10.76 2.52
C ALA A 49 3.65 10.30 1.53
N MET A 50 4.55 11.22 1.13
CA MET A 50 5.70 10.91 0.30
C MET A 50 6.69 9.97 0.99
N GLY A 51 6.92 10.06 2.30
CA GLY A 51 7.78 9.11 3.02
C GLY A 51 7.25 7.68 3.05
N GLY A 52 5.94 7.51 2.86
CA GLY A 52 5.34 6.19 2.65
C GLY A 52 5.66 5.56 1.29
N CYS A 53 5.73 6.36 0.21
CA CYS A 53 5.96 5.84 -1.14
C CYS A 53 7.41 5.98 -1.64
N ALA A 54 8.09 7.07 -1.29
CA ALA A 54 9.49 7.33 -1.62
C ALA A 54 10.42 6.71 -0.56
N GLY A 55 10.67 5.41 -0.69
CA GLY A 55 11.52 4.63 0.20
C GLY A 55 12.72 3.99 -0.49
N GLN A 56 13.30 2.98 0.15
CA GLN A 56 14.44 2.22 -0.39
C GLN A 56 14.11 1.55 -1.73
N GLY A 57 12.84 1.17 -1.93
CA GLY A 57 12.37 0.57 -3.17
C GLY A 57 12.64 1.43 -4.40
N ASN A 58 12.57 2.77 -4.28
CA ASN A 58 12.80 3.69 -5.39
C ASN A 58 14.28 3.75 -5.81
N LEU A 59 15.21 3.55 -4.85
CA LEU A 59 16.64 3.53 -5.13
C LEU A 59 17.14 2.13 -5.53
N LEU A 60 16.51 1.07 -5.03
CA LEU A 60 17.00 -0.31 -5.20
C LEU A 60 16.14 -1.16 -6.14
N ARG A 61 14.84 -1.28 -5.85
CA ARG A 61 13.93 -2.16 -6.59
C ARG A 61 13.57 -1.57 -7.95
N TYR A 62 13.12 -0.31 -8.00
CA TYR A 62 12.69 0.33 -9.24
C TYR A 62 13.78 0.22 -10.33
N PRO A 63 15.05 0.60 -10.08
CA PRO A 63 16.06 0.52 -11.12
C PRO A 63 16.38 -0.92 -11.53
N SER A 64 16.36 -1.88 -10.58
CA SER A 64 16.54 -3.30 -10.88
C SER A 64 15.44 -3.84 -11.80
N VAL A 65 14.19 -3.39 -11.59
CA VAL A 65 13.06 -3.79 -12.42
C VAL A 65 13.16 -3.18 -13.82
N VAL A 66 13.52 -1.91 -13.94
CA VAL A 66 13.75 -1.28 -15.26
C VAL A 66 14.91 -1.95 -16.00
N TYR A 67 15.98 -2.30 -15.29
CA TYR A 67 17.14 -3.03 -15.84
C TYR A 67 16.70 -4.38 -16.44
N ASN A 68 15.91 -5.15 -15.70
CA ASN A 68 15.39 -6.44 -16.15
C ASN A 68 14.38 -6.35 -17.32
N ASN A 69 13.85 -5.16 -17.59
CA ASN A 69 12.94 -4.89 -18.70
C ASN A 69 13.58 -3.99 -19.78
N TYR A 70 14.92 -3.95 -19.82
CA TYR A 70 15.71 -3.44 -20.95
C TYR A 70 15.40 -1.99 -21.38
N GLY A 71 15.09 -1.09 -20.45
CA GLY A 71 15.07 0.35 -20.73
C GLY A 71 13.75 0.92 -21.23
N LEU A 72 13.79 1.71 -22.31
CA LEU A 72 12.80 2.76 -22.62
C LEU A 72 11.36 2.26 -22.82
N GLN A 73 11.16 1.06 -23.38
CA GLN A 73 9.84 0.49 -23.59
C GLN A 73 9.07 0.24 -22.28
N TRP A 74 9.77 0.03 -21.17
CA TRP A 74 9.21 -0.15 -19.82
C TRP A 74 8.27 0.99 -19.42
N PHE A 75 8.57 2.21 -19.86
CA PHE A 75 7.84 3.41 -19.48
C PHE A 75 6.39 3.43 -19.96
N ILE A 76 6.08 2.75 -21.08
CA ILE A 76 4.71 2.70 -21.60
C ILE A 76 3.77 1.98 -20.63
N PRO A 77 3.98 0.69 -20.30
CA PRO A 77 3.11 -0.01 -19.36
C PRO A 77 3.20 0.59 -17.95
N TYR A 78 4.37 1.09 -17.55
CA TYR A 78 4.57 1.72 -16.24
C TYR A 78 3.75 3.01 -16.08
N PHE A 79 3.86 3.98 -16.99
CA PHE A 79 3.06 5.21 -16.92
C PHE A 79 1.57 4.94 -17.09
N LEU A 80 1.20 3.97 -17.94
CA LEU A 80 -0.20 3.60 -18.05
C LEU A 80 -0.74 3.10 -16.70
N ALA A 81 -0.02 2.20 -16.03
CA ALA A 81 -0.39 1.70 -14.70
C ALA A 81 -0.47 2.84 -13.66
N VAL A 82 0.43 3.82 -13.71
CA VAL A 82 0.36 5.02 -12.85
C VAL A 82 -0.95 5.78 -13.07
N PHE A 83 -1.30 6.09 -14.32
CA PHE A 83 -2.48 6.92 -14.64
C PHE A 83 -3.80 6.19 -14.46
N VAL A 84 -3.87 4.90 -14.83
CA VAL A 84 -5.13 4.16 -14.83
C VAL A 84 -5.36 3.41 -13.53
N VAL A 85 -4.30 3.11 -12.75
CA VAL A 85 -4.41 2.33 -11.52
C VAL A 85 -4.00 3.10 -10.27
N ALA A 86 -2.78 3.63 -10.21
CA ALA A 86 -2.29 4.25 -8.98
C ALA A 86 -3.01 5.55 -8.61
N ILE A 87 -3.02 6.53 -9.52
CA ILE A 87 -3.66 7.83 -9.26
C ILE A 87 -5.14 7.66 -8.88
N PRO A 88 -5.96 6.87 -9.62
CA PRO A 88 -7.35 6.66 -9.25
C PRO A 88 -7.54 6.01 -7.88
N SER A 89 -6.75 4.99 -7.55
CA SER A 89 -6.83 4.29 -6.26
C SER A 89 -6.39 5.21 -5.11
N LEU A 90 -5.35 6.02 -5.31
CA LEU A 90 -4.90 6.99 -4.31
C LEU A 90 -5.93 8.12 -4.09
N ILE A 91 -6.61 8.57 -5.14
CA ILE A 91 -7.76 9.50 -5.01
C ILE A 91 -8.84 8.87 -4.12
N LEU A 92 -9.13 7.58 -4.25
CA LEU A 92 -10.08 6.89 -3.37
C LEU A 92 -9.63 6.98 -1.92
N GLU A 93 -8.44 6.48 -1.60
CA GLU A 93 -7.92 6.39 -0.23
C GLU A 93 -7.86 7.75 0.47
N ILE A 94 -7.35 8.78 -0.20
CA ILE A 94 -7.25 10.13 0.36
C ILE A 94 -8.65 10.74 0.52
N SER A 95 -9.51 10.61 -0.49
CA SER A 95 -10.84 11.24 -0.46
C SER A 95 -11.72 10.66 0.64
N ILE A 96 -11.73 9.33 0.83
CA ILE A 96 -12.56 8.70 1.86
C ILE A 96 -12.01 8.95 3.26
N GLY A 97 -10.68 8.96 3.43
CA GLY A 97 -10.04 9.26 4.71
C GLY A 97 -10.35 10.69 5.16
N GLN A 98 -10.25 11.64 4.24
CA GLN A 98 -10.56 13.04 4.50
C GLN A 98 -12.06 13.29 4.70
N ALA A 99 -12.92 12.73 3.84
CA ALA A 99 -14.36 12.95 3.88
C ALA A 99 -15.00 12.38 5.15
N TYR A 100 -14.60 11.16 5.51
CA TYR A 100 -15.16 10.44 6.68
C TYR A 100 -14.36 10.65 7.96
N ARG A 101 -13.26 11.42 7.93
CA ARG A 101 -12.53 11.85 9.14
C ARG A 101 -12.18 10.68 10.06
N GLY A 102 -11.64 9.60 9.48
CA GLY A 102 -11.24 8.40 10.22
C GLY A 102 -10.25 7.55 9.45
N GLY A 103 -9.55 6.67 10.16
CA GLY A 103 -8.71 5.63 9.57
C GLY A 103 -9.51 4.67 8.69
N THR A 104 -8.81 3.76 8.03
CA THR A 104 -9.34 2.88 6.97
C THR A 104 -10.63 2.14 7.36
N VAL A 105 -10.69 1.53 8.55
CA VAL A 105 -11.88 0.77 9.00
C VAL A 105 -13.13 1.67 9.12
N ILE A 106 -12.96 2.89 9.65
CA ILE A 106 -14.05 3.86 9.76
C ILE A 106 -14.45 4.39 8.38
N ALA A 107 -13.47 4.68 7.52
CA ALA A 107 -13.71 5.16 6.17
C ALA A 107 -14.54 4.14 5.37
N PHE A 108 -14.18 2.86 5.40
CA PHE A 108 -14.94 1.82 4.72
C PHE A 108 -16.28 1.48 5.40
N ASN A 109 -16.41 1.64 6.72
CA ASN A 109 -17.72 1.58 7.39
C ASN A 109 -18.71 2.60 6.83
N ASN A 110 -18.23 3.82 6.56
CA ASN A 110 -19.03 4.90 5.98
C ASN A 110 -19.42 4.66 4.52
N ILE A 111 -18.64 3.89 3.77
CA ILE A 111 -19.02 3.41 2.44
C ILE A 111 -20.13 2.36 2.55
N ASN A 112 -19.87 1.32 3.36
CA ASN A 112 -20.85 0.27 3.68
C ASN A 112 -20.38 -0.52 4.91
N ARG A 113 -21.28 -0.83 5.85
CA ARG A 113 -20.95 -1.57 7.08
C ARG A 113 -20.33 -2.96 6.85
N ARG A 114 -20.55 -3.58 5.69
CA ARG A 114 -19.91 -4.86 5.30
C ARG A 114 -18.46 -4.70 4.86
N LEU A 115 -17.99 -3.51 4.57
CA LEU A 115 -16.62 -3.27 4.11
C LEU A 115 -15.63 -3.00 5.25
N LYS A 116 -16.01 -3.19 6.51
CA LYS A 116 -15.07 -3.02 7.65
C LYS A 116 -13.85 -3.93 7.55
N GLY A 117 -14.03 -5.15 7.03
CA GLY A 117 -12.91 -6.08 6.76
C GLY A 117 -12.00 -5.56 5.66
N VAL A 118 -12.56 -4.96 4.62
CA VAL A 118 -11.79 -4.29 3.55
C VAL A 118 -10.96 -3.17 4.15
N GLY A 119 -11.53 -2.33 5.02
CA GLY A 119 -10.74 -1.31 5.74
C GLY A 119 -9.71 -1.86 6.73
N MET A 120 -9.87 -3.08 7.24
CA MET A 120 -8.87 -3.72 8.11
C MET A 120 -7.68 -4.27 7.32
N GLY A 121 -7.91 -4.73 6.08
CA GLY A 121 -6.91 -5.30 5.19
C GLY A 121 -5.62 -4.47 5.08
N PRO A 122 -5.69 -3.17 4.74
CA PRO A 122 -4.50 -2.32 4.63
C PRO A 122 -3.68 -2.23 5.91
N ILE A 123 -4.34 -2.20 7.06
CA ILE A 123 -3.67 -2.13 8.37
C ILE A 123 -2.97 -3.46 8.67
N LEU A 124 -3.59 -4.60 8.33
CA LEU A 124 -2.98 -5.92 8.51
C LEU A 124 -1.72 -6.07 7.65
N VAL A 125 -1.79 -5.65 6.38
CA VAL A 125 -0.63 -5.70 5.47
C VAL A 125 0.50 -4.82 5.98
N SER A 126 0.23 -3.55 6.27
CA SER A 126 1.23 -2.63 6.85
C SER A 126 1.82 -3.14 8.15
N PHE A 127 0.98 -3.72 9.01
CA PHE A 127 1.43 -4.27 10.27
C PHE A 127 2.37 -5.44 10.03
N VAL A 128 2.07 -6.40 9.16
CA VAL A 128 2.97 -7.54 8.85
C VAL A 128 4.28 -7.09 8.19
N VAL A 129 4.20 -6.12 7.26
CA VAL A 129 5.37 -5.66 6.50
C VAL A 129 6.39 -4.99 7.42
N VAL A 130 5.94 -4.16 8.38
CA VAL A 130 6.86 -3.37 9.19
C VAL A 130 7.79 -4.23 10.06
N GLN A 131 7.42 -5.47 10.45
CA GLN A 131 8.32 -6.31 11.26
C GLN A 131 9.59 -6.68 10.51
N TYR A 132 9.49 -7.33 9.35
CA TYR A 132 10.66 -7.75 8.60
C TYR A 132 11.37 -6.56 7.94
N PHE A 133 10.61 -5.51 7.60
CA PHE A 133 11.17 -4.30 7.03
C PHE A 133 12.16 -3.62 8.00
N THR A 134 11.89 -3.63 9.31
CA THR A 134 12.84 -3.11 10.31
C THR A 134 14.14 -3.91 10.42
N VAL A 135 14.10 -5.22 10.14
CA VAL A 135 15.30 -6.05 10.11
C VAL A 135 16.17 -5.76 8.89
N ASN A 136 15.56 -5.44 7.74
CA ASN A 136 16.31 -4.95 6.59
C ASN A 136 17.05 -3.64 6.93
N LEU A 137 16.41 -2.73 7.66
CA LEU A 137 17.09 -1.53 8.17
C LEU A 137 18.25 -1.85 9.11
N ALA A 138 18.13 -2.90 9.93
CA ALA A 138 19.21 -3.36 10.79
C ALA A 138 20.43 -3.85 10.01
N TRP A 139 20.24 -4.58 8.90
CA TRP A 139 21.34 -4.97 8.02
C TRP A 139 22.03 -3.76 7.38
N ILE A 140 21.26 -2.75 6.98
CA ILE A 140 21.81 -1.50 6.42
C ILE A 140 22.57 -0.72 7.49
N MET A 141 22.11 -0.73 8.75
CA MET A 141 22.85 -0.14 9.88
C MET A 141 24.21 -0.82 10.11
N ASN A 142 24.32 -2.13 9.84
CA ASN A 142 25.59 -2.85 9.90
C ASN A 142 26.59 -2.29 8.86
N TYR A 143 26.14 -2.10 7.62
CA TYR A 143 26.94 -1.44 6.57
C TYR A 143 27.26 0.03 6.92
N PHE A 144 26.28 0.78 7.42
CA PHE A 144 26.48 2.17 7.86
C PHE A 144 27.58 2.26 8.93
N ARG A 145 27.56 1.39 9.94
CA ARG A 145 28.62 1.32 10.96
C ARG A 145 29.98 0.97 10.34
N ASN A 146 30.02 0.00 9.44
CA ASN A 146 31.26 -0.44 8.81
C ASN A 146 31.83 0.58 7.81
N SER A 147 31.03 1.55 7.33
CA SER A 147 31.50 2.66 6.51
C SER A 147 32.50 3.58 7.22
N PHE A 148 32.59 3.52 8.55
CA PHE A 148 33.57 4.28 9.35
C PHE A 148 34.93 3.57 9.51
N ARG A 149 35.16 2.43 8.86
CA ARG A 149 36.42 1.66 8.92
C ARG A 149 37.17 1.73 7.60
N SER A 150 38.49 1.96 7.66
CA SER A 150 39.37 2.03 6.49
C SER A 150 40.44 0.93 6.57
N PRO A 151 40.59 0.05 5.57
CA PRO A 151 39.76 -0.10 4.36
C PRO A 151 38.32 -0.56 4.70
N LEU A 152 37.43 -0.48 3.70
CA LEU A 152 36.05 -0.93 3.86
C LEU A 152 36.02 -2.45 4.12
N PRO A 153 35.27 -2.96 5.11
CA PRO A 153 35.32 -4.39 5.47
C PRO A 153 34.86 -5.37 4.39
N TRP A 154 34.07 -4.91 3.42
CA TRP A 154 33.62 -5.71 2.28
C TRP A 154 34.55 -5.65 1.07
N GLU A 155 35.67 -4.93 1.15
CA GLU A 155 36.66 -4.85 0.09
C GLU A 155 37.28 -6.23 -0.19
N GLY A 156 37.15 -6.72 -1.43
CA GLY A 156 37.63 -8.04 -1.84
C GLY A 156 36.80 -9.24 -1.36
N ARG A 157 35.71 -9.03 -0.61
CA ARG A 157 34.89 -10.11 0.00
C ARG A 157 33.40 -9.75 0.12
N ILE A 158 32.84 -9.04 -0.86
CA ILE A 158 31.51 -8.42 -0.72
C ILE A 158 30.35 -9.40 -0.48
N GLU A 159 30.37 -10.55 -1.16
CA GLU A 159 29.34 -11.58 -1.01
C GLU A 159 29.46 -12.30 0.34
N GLU A 160 30.68 -12.66 0.74
CA GLU A 160 30.97 -13.25 2.05
C GLU A 160 30.62 -12.28 3.18
N PHE A 161 30.93 -10.99 3.04
CA PHE A 161 30.57 -9.97 4.02
C PHE A 161 29.05 -9.84 4.16
N TYR A 162 28.30 -9.82 3.06
CA TYR A 162 26.85 -9.73 3.14
C TYR A 162 26.22 -10.98 3.75
N MET A 163 26.52 -12.16 3.18
CA MET A 163 25.88 -13.40 3.57
C MET A 163 26.40 -13.90 4.93
N GLY A 164 27.72 -13.88 5.15
CA GLY A 164 28.34 -14.38 6.37
C GLY A 164 28.33 -13.36 7.52
N ASP A 165 28.77 -12.12 7.29
CA ASP A 165 29.03 -11.18 8.39
C ASP A 165 27.81 -10.31 8.74
N VAL A 166 26.95 -9.97 7.76
CA VAL A 166 25.78 -9.11 7.99
C VAL A 166 24.53 -9.94 8.29
N VAL A 167 24.21 -10.89 7.42
CA VAL A 167 23.02 -11.73 7.55
C VAL A 167 23.26 -12.92 8.48
N HIS A 168 24.52 -13.37 8.65
CA HIS A 168 24.85 -14.63 9.33
C HIS A 168 24.07 -15.82 8.74
N ASN A 169 23.99 -15.83 7.41
CA ASN A 169 23.25 -16.81 6.65
C ASN A 169 23.93 -18.17 6.73
N VAL A 170 23.20 -19.17 7.22
CA VAL A 170 23.62 -20.58 7.18
C VAL A 170 22.93 -21.24 6.00
N ASP A 171 23.71 -21.84 5.12
CA ASP A 171 23.19 -22.44 3.89
C ASP A 171 22.11 -23.50 4.20
N PRO A 172 20.94 -23.41 3.55
CA PRO A 172 19.88 -24.37 3.72
C PRO A 172 20.22 -25.68 3.01
N VAL A 173 19.70 -26.79 3.53
CA VAL A 173 19.72 -28.06 2.81
C VAL A 173 18.55 -28.04 1.81
N PRO A 174 18.82 -27.95 0.49
CA PRO A 174 17.76 -27.73 -0.49
C PRO A 174 16.79 -28.90 -0.56
N GLY A 175 15.50 -28.58 -0.63
CA GLY A 175 14.43 -29.50 -0.99
C GLY A 175 14.31 -29.68 -2.50
N ASN A 176 13.41 -30.56 -2.92
CA ASN A 176 13.09 -30.75 -4.33
C ASN A 176 11.66 -31.26 -4.55
N LEU A 177 11.19 -31.06 -5.78
CA LEU A 177 9.94 -31.63 -6.29
C LEU A 177 10.21 -33.00 -6.93
N THR A 178 9.18 -33.83 -7.03
CA THR A 178 9.22 -35.06 -7.84
C THR A 178 9.35 -34.72 -9.32
N ALA A 179 9.84 -35.66 -10.12
CA ALA A 179 9.90 -35.52 -11.58
C ALA A 179 8.52 -35.11 -12.13
N GLY A 180 8.50 -34.04 -12.95
CA GLY A 180 7.27 -33.45 -13.48
C GLY A 180 6.54 -32.47 -12.55
N ASN A 181 7.18 -32.03 -11.44
CA ASN A 181 6.64 -31.05 -10.50
C ASN A 181 5.26 -31.41 -9.92
N GLY A 182 4.95 -32.72 -9.79
CA GLY A 182 3.65 -33.20 -9.33
C GLY A 182 3.47 -33.18 -7.80
N ALA A 183 4.52 -33.50 -7.05
CA ALA A 183 4.50 -33.52 -5.58
C ALA A 183 5.83 -32.99 -4.99
N VAL A 184 5.82 -32.69 -3.68
CA VAL A 184 7.06 -32.38 -2.95
C VAL A 184 7.74 -33.69 -2.61
N ALA A 185 8.98 -33.88 -3.07
CA ALA A 185 9.78 -35.05 -2.75
C ALA A 185 10.54 -34.86 -1.41
N LYS A 186 11.12 -33.69 -1.21
CA LYS A 186 11.83 -33.31 0.01
C LYS A 186 11.63 -31.83 0.30
N TYR A 187 11.37 -31.49 1.56
CA TYR A 187 11.31 -30.09 1.98
C TYR A 187 12.70 -29.51 2.26
N THR A 188 12.87 -28.23 1.99
CA THR A 188 14.07 -27.46 2.37
C THR A 188 14.21 -27.43 3.90
N VAL A 189 15.42 -27.58 4.43
CA VAL A 189 15.72 -27.55 5.87
C VAL A 189 16.69 -26.42 6.19
N TYR A 190 16.39 -25.65 7.24
CA TYR A 190 17.20 -24.54 7.73
C TYR A 190 17.88 -24.94 9.05
N PRO A 191 19.20 -25.23 9.03
CA PRO A 191 19.92 -25.64 10.23
C PRO A 191 20.28 -24.48 11.17
N GLY A 192 20.51 -23.28 10.62
CA GLY A 192 20.81 -22.08 11.39
C GLY A 192 19.54 -21.50 12.03
N VAL A 193 19.49 -21.46 13.36
CA VAL A 193 18.32 -20.99 14.13
C VAL A 193 18.70 -20.03 15.26
N ALA A 194 19.99 -19.72 15.41
CA ALA A 194 20.44 -18.84 16.48
C ALA A 194 19.97 -17.41 16.26
N LEU A 195 19.77 -16.69 17.36
CA LEU A 195 19.41 -15.27 17.35
C LEU A 195 20.66 -14.40 17.20
N ILE A 196 20.67 -13.51 16.23
CA ILE A 196 21.83 -12.67 15.91
C ILE A 196 21.77 -11.38 16.75
N GLY A 197 22.64 -11.30 17.76
CA GLY A 197 22.64 -10.20 18.73
C GLY A 197 22.82 -8.80 18.10
N GLU A 198 23.68 -8.67 17.09
CA GLU A 198 23.90 -7.39 16.39
C GLU A 198 22.63 -6.93 15.65
N THR A 199 21.97 -7.83 14.92
CA THR A 199 20.71 -7.55 14.21
C THR A 199 19.59 -7.16 15.18
N VAL A 200 19.49 -7.83 16.33
CA VAL A 200 18.54 -7.47 17.40
C VAL A 200 18.82 -6.08 17.96
N GLY A 201 20.09 -5.76 18.23
CA GLY A 201 20.49 -4.45 18.74
C GLY A 201 20.14 -3.31 17.79
N TRP A 202 20.44 -3.46 16.51
CA TRP A 202 20.07 -2.48 15.49
C TRP A 202 18.55 -2.39 15.29
N SER A 203 17.85 -3.52 15.30
CA SER A 203 16.37 -3.53 15.22
C SER A 203 15.76 -2.77 16.39
N ALA A 204 16.25 -2.98 17.62
CA ALA A 204 15.79 -2.26 18.81
C ALA A 204 16.02 -0.74 18.67
N PHE A 205 17.18 -0.33 18.12
CA PHE A 205 17.47 1.08 17.84
C PHE A 205 16.50 1.68 16.80
N ILE A 206 16.22 0.97 15.70
CA ILE A 206 15.26 1.41 14.69
C ILE A 206 13.85 1.53 15.28
N TRP A 207 13.39 0.56 16.07
CA TRP A 207 12.09 0.63 16.74
C TRP A 207 12.01 1.80 17.74
N PHE A 208 13.10 2.11 18.43
CA PHE A 208 13.19 3.30 19.26
C PHE A 208 13.04 4.60 18.44
N LEU A 209 13.68 4.69 17.27
CA LEU A 209 13.51 5.83 16.36
C LEU A 209 12.07 5.94 15.82
N ILE A 210 11.43 4.81 15.53
CA ILE A 210 10.03 4.79 15.08
C ILE A 210 9.13 5.32 16.20
N TRP A 211 9.31 4.81 17.42
CA TRP A 211 8.55 5.22 18.59
C TRP A 211 8.66 6.72 18.84
N ILE A 212 9.87 7.27 18.91
CA ILE A 212 10.06 8.69 19.19
C ILE A 212 9.43 9.57 18.10
N SER A 213 9.32 9.08 16.86
CA SER A 213 8.77 9.86 15.74
C SER A 213 7.25 10.00 15.78
N ILE A 214 6.54 8.99 16.27
CA ILE A 214 5.07 8.93 16.19
C ILE A 214 4.36 9.03 17.56
N VAL A 215 5.10 8.96 18.68
CA VAL A 215 4.54 8.95 20.05
C VAL A 215 3.63 10.16 20.36
N ARG A 216 3.87 11.32 19.73
CA ARG A 216 3.03 12.53 19.86
C ARG A 216 2.12 12.82 18.66
N GLY A 217 1.99 11.87 17.74
CA GLY A 217 1.14 11.98 16.56
C GLY A 217 1.62 13.01 15.54
N VAL A 218 0.68 13.54 14.77
CA VAL A 218 0.95 14.32 13.55
C VAL A 218 1.69 15.64 13.81
N GLY A 219 1.63 16.18 15.03
CA GLY A 219 2.40 17.37 15.41
C GLY A 219 3.92 17.13 15.41
N LEU A 220 4.37 16.00 15.97
CA LEU A 220 5.78 15.60 15.97
C LEU A 220 6.17 14.96 14.64
N THR A 221 5.34 14.05 14.13
CA THR A 221 5.54 13.39 12.84
C THR A 221 5.74 14.43 11.74
N GLY A 222 4.92 15.49 11.73
CA GLY A 222 5.01 16.60 10.77
C GLY A 222 6.30 17.41 10.83
N ARG A 223 7.11 17.29 11.89
CA ARG A 223 8.47 17.88 11.96
C ARG A 223 9.54 16.90 11.55
N VAL A 224 9.41 15.64 11.97
CA VAL A 224 10.34 14.56 11.62
C VAL A 224 10.41 14.40 10.10
N VAL A 225 9.27 14.47 9.40
CA VAL A 225 9.18 14.28 7.95
C VAL A 225 10.01 15.25 7.12
N TYR A 226 10.21 16.49 7.59
CA TYR A 226 11.07 17.45 6.87
C TYR A 226 12.53 16.98 6.82
N TRP A 227 13.00 16.34 7.88
CA TRP A 227 14.35 15.76 7.92
C TRP A 227 14.41 14.43 7.20
N THR A 228 13.46 13.54 7.47
CA THR A 228 13.48 12.19 6.89
C THR A 228 13.16 12.16 5.39
N MET A 229 12.56 13.22 4.82
CA MET A 229 12.40 13.36 3.37
C MET A 229 13.38 14.36 2.74
N GLY A 230 13.64 15.48 3.41
CA GLY A 230 14.55 16.49 2.87
C GLY A 230 15.97 15.97 2.71
N LEU A 231 16.49 15.23 3.70
CA LEU A 231 17.86 14.69 3.65
C LEU A 231 18.03 13.67 2.51
N PRO A 232 17.20 12.62 2.36
CA PRO A 232 17.35 11.69 1.25
C PRO A 232 17.28 12.30 -0.13
N ILE A 233 16.45 13.33 -0.34
CA ILE A 233 16.39 14.03 -1.63
C ILE A 233 17.76 14.65 -1.93
N VAL A 234 18.33 15.38 -0.97
CA VAL A 234 19.65 16.02 -1.12
C VAL A 234 20.75 14.98 -1.32
N THR A 235 20.80 13.94 -0.49
CA THR A 235 21.85 12.92 -0.60
C THR A 235 21.72 12.09 -1.88
N THR A 236 20.50 11.81 -2.34
CA THR A 236 20.27 11.14 -3.63
C THR A 236 20.77 12.00 -4.79
N ILE A 237 20.57 13.32 -4.78
CA ILE A 237 21.13 14.23 -5.80
C ILE A 237 22.66 14.13 -5.83
N ILE A 238 23.32 14.09 -4.67
CA ILE A 238 24.78 13.94 -4.58
C ILE A 238 25.23 12.59 -5.13
N ILE A 239 24.56 11.49 -4.75
CA ILE A 239 24.88 10.13 -5.24
C ILE A 239 24.67 10.05 -6.75
N VAL A 240 23.55 10.56 -7.29
CA VAL A 240 23.28 10.61 -8.74
C VAL A 240 24.37 11.40 -9.46
N GLY A 241 24.73 12.58 -8.96
CA GLY A 241 25.81 13.39 -9.53
C GLY A 241 27.13 12.62 -9.57
N ARG A 242 27.47 11.92 -8.50
CA ARG A 242 28.69 11.09 -8.47
C ARG A 242 28.61 9.92 -9.44
N SER A 243 27.52 9.14 -9.42
CA SER A 243 27.33 7.99 -10.31
C SER A 243 27.41 8.39 -11.78
N CYS A 244 26.85 9.55 -12.16
CA CYS A 244 26.90 10.04 -13.54
C CYS A 244 28.30 10.53 -13.95
N SER A 245 29.15 10.91 -12.99
CA SER A 245 30.53 11.32 -13.24
C SER A 245 31.53 10.15 -13.36
N LEU A 246 31.10 8.91 -13.08
CA LEU A 246 31.95 7.74 -13.19
C LEU A 246 32.28 7.43 -14.66
N GLU A 247 33.43 6.78 -14.88
CA GLU A 247 33.81 6.32 -16.20
C GLU A 247 32.75 5.36 -16.76
N ASN A 248 32.46 5.45 -18.06
CA ASN A 248 31.45 4.62 -18.75
C ASN A 248 30.00 4.74 -18.22
N ALA A 249 29.69 5.61 -17.25
CA ALA A 249 28.33 5.79 -16.72
C ALA A 249 27.30 6.12 -17.82
N ARG A 250 27.74 6.83 -18.88
CA ARG A 250 26.93 7.16 -20.06
C ARG A 250 26.28 5.94 -20.71
N GLU A 251 26.96 4.78 -20.74
CA GLU A 251 26.44 3.58 -21.41
C GLU A 251 25.31 2.96 -20.59
N GLY A 252 25.41 3.01 -19.25
CA GLY A 252 24.32 2.62 -18.37
C GLY A 252 23.12 3.57 -18.45
N ILE A 253 23.34 4.88 -18.54
CA ILE A 253 22.26 5.85 -18.76
C ILE A 253 21.60 5.63 -20.14
N ARG A 254 22.39 5.27 -21.16
CA ARG A 254 21.88 4.90 -22.49
C ARG A 254 20.98 3.66 -22.42
N LEU A 255 21.29 2.69 -21.55
CA LEU A 255 20.41 1.55 -21.30
C LEU A 255 19.03 2.01 -20.77
N LEU A 256 19.01 2.96 -19.83
CA LEU A 256 17.78 3.48 -19.24
C LEU A 256 16.90 4.27 -20.23
N TRP A 257 17.49 5.21 -20.97
CA TRP A 257 16.73 6.23 -21.73
C TRP A 257 16.80 6.11 -23.25
N ALA A 258 17.70 5.31 -23.81
CA ALA A 258 17.94 5.25 -25.25
C ALA A 258 17.89 3.84 -25.85
N THR A 259 17.75 2.79 -25.03
CA THR A 259 17.59 1.41 -25.51
C THR A 259 16.11 1.10 -25.67
N TRP A 260 15.72 0.63 -26.86
CA TRP A 260 14.34 0.32 -27.21
C TRP A 260 14.22 -1.11 -27.73
N ARG A 261 13.36 -1.91 -27.10
CA ARG A 261 13.02 -3.29 -27.49
C ARG A 261 11.50 -3.46 -27.60
N SER A 262 10.94 -3.20 -28.78
CA SER A 262 9.49 -3.24 -29.01
C SER A 262 8.89 -4.64 -28.87
N ASP A 263 9.67 -5.68 -29.10
CA ASP A 263 9.28 -7.09 -28.94
C ASP A 263 8.77 -7.39 -27.51
N GLN A 264 9.33 -6.71 -26.50
CA GLN A 264 8.90 -6.90 -25.11
C GLN A 264 7.48 -6.41 -24.85
N LEU A 265 7.00 -5.40 -25.60
CA LEU A 265 5.63 -4.89 -25.44
C LEU A 265 4.57 -5.90 -25.87
N ALA A 266 4.93 -6.86 -26.74
CA ALA A 266 4.06 -7.96 -27.11
C ALA A 266 3.96 -9.03 -25.99
N SER A 267 4.92 -9.07 -25.06
CA SER A 267 4.90 -9.98 -23.92
C SER A 267 4.05 -9.44 -22.78
N GLY A 268 3.16 -10.26 -22.21
CA GLY A 268 2.38 -9.90 -21.02
C GLY A 268 3.24 -9.65 -19.77
N THR A 269 4.48 -10.16 -19.73
CA THR A 269 5.36 -10.07 -18.56
C THR A 269 5.79 -8.63 -18.25
N VAL A 270 6.06 -7.80 -19.26
CA VAL A 270 6.45 -6.39 -19.04
C VAL A 270 5.29 -5.60 -18.42
N TRP A 271 4.06 -5.85 -18.90
CA TRP A 271 2.84 -5.23 -18.38
C TRP A 271 2.55 -5.65 -16.95
N GLN A 272 2.63 -6.95 -16.66
CA GLN A 272 2.46 -7.48 -15.31
C GLN A 272 3.49 -6.88 -14.35
N THR A 273 4.77 -6.86 -14.76
CA THR A 273 5.85 -6.36 -13.92
C THR A 273 5.68 -4.86 -13.66
N ALA A 274 5.26 -4.09 -14.66
CA ALA A 274 4.99 -2.65 -14.54
C ALA A 274 3.85 -2.34 -13.57
N VAL A 275 2.72 -3.03 -13.69
CA VAL A 275 1.61 -2.89 -12.74
C VAL A 275 2.08 -3.26 -11.32
N GLY A 276 2.75 -4.39 -11.15
CA GLY A 276 3.28 -4.81 -9.85
C GLY A 276 4.24 -3.79 -9.24
N GLN A 277 5.13 -3.20 -10.04
CA GLN A 277 6.05 -2.16 -9.58
C GLN A 277 5.32 -0.89 -9.14
N VAL A 278 4.30 -0.45 -9.88
CA VAL A 278 3.52 0.74 -9.52
C VAL A 278 2.81 0.56 -8.18
N PHE A 279 2.23 -0.61 -7.91
CA PHE A 279 1.62 -0.90 -6.61
C PHE A 279 2.64 -0.88 -5.48
N PHE A 280 3.75 -1.60 -5.66
CA PHE A 280 4.80 -1.66 -4.65
C PHE A 280 5.42 -0.29 -4.36
N SER A 281 5.65 0.53 -5.40
CA SER A 281 6.29 1.83 -5.27
C SER A 281 5.38 2.89 -4.67
N THR A 282 4.09 2.90 -5.02
CA THR A 282 3.17 3.95 -4.54
C THR A 282 2.67 3.71 -3.12
N GLY A 283 2.73 2.47 -2.62
CA GLY A 283 2.27 2.10 -1.27
C GLY A 283 0.75 2.22 -1.07
N ILE A 284 0.00 2.13 -2.17
CA ILE A 284 -1.47 2.02 -2.16
C ILE A 284 -1.84 0.67 -1.54
N GLY A 285 -2.87 0.64 -0.69
CA GLY A 285 -3.30 -0.55 0.04
C GLY A 285 -2.58 -0.79 1.36
N PHE A 286 -1.73 0.14 1.82
CA PHE A 286 -1.12 0.11 3.15
C PHE A 286 -1.93 0.91 4.19
N GLY A 287 -2.91 1.71 3.75
CA GLY A 287 -3.88 2.37 4.64
C GLY A 287 -3.36 3.59 5.40
N TYR A 288 -2.06 3.88 5.32
CA TYR A 288 -1.50 5.11 5.87
C TYR A 288 -1.96 6.34 5.09
N PHE A 289 -2.27 6.27 3.78
CA PHE A 289 -2.81 7.43 3.05
C PHE A 289 -4.20 7.81 3.57
N THR A 290 -5.10 6.84 3.70
CA THR A 290 -6.42 7.08 4.31
C THR A 290 -6.30 7.62 5.74
N SER A 291 -5.42 7.02 6.55
CA SER A 291 -5.17 7.45 7.92
C SER A 291 -4.60 8.87 7.99
N TYR A 292 -3.65 9.22 7.12
CA TYR A 292 -3.02 10.54 7.12
C TYR A 292 -3.94 11.62 6.54
N ALA A 293 -4.70 11.28 5.49
CA ALA A 293 -5.72 12.17 4.93
C ALA A 293 -6.83 12.47 5.95
N SER A 294 -7.10 11.56 6.89
CA SER A 294 -8.07 11.81 7.95
C SER A 294 -7.67 12.93 8.91
N TYR A 295 -6.40 13.32 8.97
CA TYR A 295 -5.89 14.44 9.76
C TYR A 295 -5.82 15.75 8.96
N ASN A 296 -6.15 15.74 7.66
CA ASN A 296 -6.26 16.96 6.86
C ASN A 296 -7.54 17.74 7.19
N SER A 297 -7.56 19.03 6.87
CA SER A 297 -8.81 19.81 6.88
C SER A 297 -9.84 19.16 5.95
N LYS A 298 -11.10 19.12 6.38
CA LYS A 298 -12.20 18.40 5.70
C LYS A 298 -12.35 18.78 4.22
N HIS A 299 -12.09 20.05 3.88
CA HIS A 299 -12.19 20.60 2.53
C HIS A 299 -10.82 20.81 1.84
N SER A 300 -9.82 20.00 2.15
CA SER A 300 -8.52 20.04 1.44
C SER A 300 -8.63 19.40 0.04
N ASN A 301 -7.72 19.77 -0.85
CA ASN A 301 -7.75 19.32 -2.25
C ASN A 301 -7.14 17.92 -2.42
N ALA A 302 -7.95 16.90 -2.14
CA ALA A 302 -7.55 15.49 -2.19
C ALA A 302 -7.06 15.02 -3.58
N VAL A 303 -7.66 15.52 -4.67
CA VAL A 303 -7.28 15.13 -6.04
C VAL A 303 -5.90 15.67 -6.39
N MET A 304 -5.63 16.94 -6.08
CA MET A 304 -4.31 17.52 -6.31
C MET A 304 -3.25 16.83 -5.44
N ASP A 305 -3.58 16.53 -4.18
CA ASP A 305 -2.67 15.82 -3.29
C ASP A 305 -2.30 14.43 -3.83
N ALA A 306 -3.27 13.65 -4.32
CA ALA A 306 -3.01 12.35 -4.92
C ALA A 306 -2.08 12.43 -6.15
N ILE A 307 -2.30 13.42 -7.02
CA ILE A 307 -1.45 13.64 -8.21
C ILE A 307 -0.04 14.06 -7.80
N LEU A 308 0.10 14.95 -6.82
CA LEU A 308 1.40 15.43 -6.34
C LEU A 308 2.19 14.31 -5.67
N ILE A 309 1.55 13.50 -4.81
CA ILE A 309 2.20 12.36 -4.14
C ILE A 309 2.69 11.36 -5.19
N CYS A 310 1.81 10.92 -6.08
CA CYS A 310 2.16 9.92 -7.09
C CYS A 310 3.19 10.45 -8.10
N GLY A 311 3.02 11.69 -8.59
CA GLY A 311 3.96 12.33 -9.51
C GLY A 311 5.34 12.57 -8.89
N SER A 312 5.40 12.95 -7.61
CA SER A 312 6.68 13.11 -6.91
C SER A 312 7.39 11.78 -6.68
N ASN A 313 6.64 10.70 -6.42
CA ASN A 313 7.20 9.36 -6.30
C ASN A 313 7.82 8.89 -7.64
N VAL A 314 7.07 9.02 -8.74
CA VAL A 314 7.52 8.70 -10.09
C VAL A 314 8.77 9.52 -10.46
N LEU A 315 8.77 10.81 -10.15
CA LEU A 315 9.92 11.68 -10.40
C LEU A 315 11.15 11.23 -9.59
N PHE A 316 10.97 10.97 -8.29
CA PHE A 316 12.05 10.57 -7.41
C PHE A 316 12.67 9.24 -7.83
N GLU A 317 11.89 8.21 -8.16
CA GLU A 317 12.44 6.91 -8.55
C GLU A 317 13.13 6.93 -9.91
N ASN A 318 12.62 7.72 -10.86
CA ASN A 318 13.29 7.92 -12.14
C ASN A 318 14.59 8.68 -11.99
N PHE A 319 14.63 9.67 -11.11
CA PHE A 319 15.86 10.38 -10.78
C PHE A 319 16.86 9.48 -10.05
N ALA A 320 16.41 8.73 -9.04
CA ALA A 320 17.22 7.76 -8.30
C ALA A 320 17.78 6.64 -9.19
N ALA A 321 17.06 6.25 -10.25
CA ALA A 321 17.53 5.25 -11.20
C ALA A 321 18.85 5.64 -11.89
N PHE A 322 19.13 6.93 -12.09
CA PHE A 322 20.43 7.36 -12.62
C PHE A 322 21.60 6.94 -11.72
N ALA A 323 21.41 6.84 -10.41
CA ALA A 323 22.46 6.39 -9.49
C ALA A 323 22.86 4.93 -9.78
N VAL A 324 21.88 4.04 -9.94
CA VAL A 324 22.10 2.63 -10.21
C VAL A 324 22.58 2.40 -11.64
N PHE A 325 21.92 3.00 -12.63
CA PHE A 325 22.31 2.83 -14.03
C PHE A 325 23.69 3.42 -14.32
N GLY A 326 24.08 4.52 -13.67
CA GLY A 326 25.45 5.03 -13.75
C GLY A 326 26.49 4.02 -13.25
N VAL A 327 26.21 3.37 -12.11
CA VAL A 327 27.05 2.29 -11.54
C VAL A 327 27.08 1.06 -12.44
N VAL A 328 25.94 0.66 -13.00
CA VAL A 328 25.83 -0.46 -13.95
C VAL A 328 26.72 -0.22 -15.17
N GLY A 329 26.71 1.00 -15.72
CA GLY A 329 27.59 1.40 -16.82
C GLY A 329 29.08 1.39 -16.43
N TYR A 330 29.40 1.88 -15.22
CA TYR A 330 30.75 1.85 -14.65
C TYR A 330 31.30 0.42 -14.52
N LEU A 331 30.50 -0.50 -13.96
CA LEU A 331 30.85 -1.92 -13.78
C LEU A 331 30.70 -2.76 -15.06
N ARG A 332 30.18 -2.17 -16.16
CA ARG A 332 29.91 -2.85 -17.43
C ARG A 332 29.04 -4.10 -17.29
N ARG A 333 28.03 -4.04 -16.41
CA ARG A 333 27.05 -5.12 -16.22
C ARG A 333 25.86 -4.88 -17.14
N TRP A 334 25.55 -5.84 -18.01
CA TRP A 334 24.44 -5.73 -18.97
C TRP A 334 23.38 -6.80 -18.70
N PRO A 335 22.08 -6.51 -18.93
CA PRO A 335 21.04 -7.50 -18.69
C PRO A 335 21.26 -8.71 -19.61
N GLN A 336 21.22 -9.92 -19.02
CA GLN A 336 21.37 -11.19 -19.72
C GLN A 336 20.07 -12.00 -19.63
N ASP A 337 19.81 -12.85 -20.62
CA ASP A 337 18.62 -13.68 -20.62
C ASP A 337 18.72 -14.78 -19.55
N GLY A 338 17.71 -14.87 -18.69
CA GLY A 338 17.67 -15.82 -17.58
C GLY A 338 18.25 -15.29 -16.26
N GLU A 339 19.05 -14.23 -16.29
CA GLU A 339 19.58 -13.58 -15.08
C GLU A 339 18.78 -12.32 -14.75
N ARG A 340 18.26 -12.24 -13.52
CA ARG A 340 17.52 -11.07 -13.05
C ARG A 340 18.29 -10.37 -11.94
N LEU A 341 18.44 -9.06 -12.06
CA LEU A 341 18.99 -8.22 -11.02
C LEU A 341 17.93 -7.99 -9.94
N GLY A 342 18.21 -8.41 -8.71
CA GLY A 342 17.32 -8.23 -7.55
C GLY A 342 17.65 -6.96 -6.74
N ALA A 343 16.66 -6.42 -6.02
CA ALA A 343 16.84 -5.21 -5.21
C ALA A 343 17.92 -5.37 -4.11
N PHE A 344 17.98 -6.53 -3.44
CA PHE A 344 19.02 -6.85 -2.45
C PHE A 344 20.41 -6.88 -3.09
N VAL A 345 20.54 -7.48 -4.27
CA VAL A 345 21.80 -7.52 -5.03
C VAL A 345 22.25 -6.10 -5.40
N VAL A 346 21.32 -5.21 -5.79
CA VAL A 346 21.66 -3.81 -6.06
C VAL A 346 22.18 -3.12 -4.80
N GLY A 347 21.44 -3.21 -3.70
CA GLY A 347 21.73 -2.45 -2.48
C GLY A 347 22.96 -2.92 -1.71
N PHE A 348 23.20 -4.23 -1.66
CA PHE A 348 24.21 -4.82 -0.78
C PHE A 348 25.43 -5.36 -1.52
N LEU A 349 25.34 -5.58 -2.84
CA LEU A 349 26.47 -6.09 -3.64
C LEU A 349 26.90 -5.09 -4.71
N THR A 350 25.99 -4.67 -5.59
CA THR A 350 26.35 -3.88 -6.78
C THR A 350 26.76 -2.44 -6.44
N LEU A 351 25.98 -1.72 -5.63
CA LEU A 351 26.32 -0.35 -5.24
C LEU A 351 27.56 -0.30 -4.33
N PRO A 352 27.73 -1.16 -3.31
CA PRO A 352 28.91 -1.10 -2.45
C PRO A 352 30.20 -1.53 -3.16
N GLU A 353 30.12 -2.41 -4.16
CA GLU A 353 31.24 -2.74 -5.06
C GLU A 353 31.74 -1.50 -5.80
N ALA A 354 30.83 -0.74 -6.41
CA ALA A 354 31.22 0.49 -7.11
C ALA A 354 31.83 1.53 -6.16
N VAL A 355 31.35 1.59 -4.92
CA VAL A 355 31.87 2.50 -3.88
C VAL A 355 33.32 2.20 -3.52
N ILE A 356 33.74 0.94 -3.47
CA ILE A 356 35.14 0.55 -3.17
C ILE A 356 36.12 1.24 -4.13
N HIS A 357 35.76 1.33 -5.40
CA HIS A 357 36.62 1.90 -6.44
C HIS A 357 36.60 3.44 -6.49
N MET A 358 35.79 4.10 -5.65
CA MET A 358 35.73 5.57 -5.62
C MET A 358 36.80 6.16 -4.68
N PRO A 359 37.43 7.28 -5.04
CA PRO A 359 38.31 7.99 -4.12
C PRO A 359 37.50 8.47 -2.90
N GLY A 360 38.01 8.18 -1.71
CA GLY A 360 37.30 8.41 -0.45
C GLY A 360 36.10 7.47 -0.27
N SER A 361 36.24 6.19 -0.63
CA SER A 361 35.19 5.16 -0.60
C SER A 361 34.35 5.15 0.69
N ASN A 362 34.97 5.34 1.85
CA ASN A 362 34.28 5.50 3.15
C ASN A 362 33.19 6.57 3.17
N TRP A 363 33.44 7.75 2.58
CA TRP A 363 32.46 8.83 2.52
C TRP A 363 31.24 8.43 1.67
N TRP A 364 31.49 7.81 0.52
CA TRP A 364 30.42 7.35 -0.37
C TRP A 364 29.63 6.20 0.24
N ALA A 365 30.30 5.28 0.94
CA ALA A 365 29.65 4.21 1.70
C ALA A 365 28.74 4.79 2.79
N PHE A 366 29.27 5.71 3.60
CA PHE A 366 28.49 6.41 4.63
C PHE A 366 27.25 7.07 4.02
N LEU A 367 27.43 7.85 2.96
CA LEU A 367 26.34 8.58 2.32
C LEU A 367 25.26 7.64 1.74
N LEU A 368 25.68 6.56 1.09
CA LEU A 368 24.78 5.54 0.52
C LEU A 368 23.93 4.88 1.61
N PHE A 369 24.58 4.30 2.62
CA PHE A 369 23.86 3.54 3.65
C PHE A 369 23.07 4.47 4.59
N PHE A 370 23.56 5.68 4.87
CA PHE A 370 22.79 6.70 5.56
C PHE A 370 21.49 7.04 4.79
N THR A 371 21.60 7.26 3.48
CA THR A 371 20.43 7.54 2.62
C THR A 371 19.43 6.39 2.65
N LEU A 372 19.91 5.15 2.52
CA LEU A 372 19.08 3.95 2.57
C LEU A 372 18.36 3.82 3.92
N VAL A 373 19.05 4.02 5.05
CA VAL A 373 18.42 3.96 6.37
C VAL A 373 17.35 5.04 6.52
N VAL A 374 17.64 6.29 6.16
CA VAL A 374 16.67 7.39 6.32
C VAL A 374 15.45 7.20 5.42
N LEU A 375 15.63 6.76 4.17
CA LEU A 375 14.53 6.42 3.26
C LEU A 375 13.64 5.33 3.85
N GLY A 376 14.21 4.21 4.27
CA GLY A 376 13.39 3.10 4.77
C GLY A 376 12.77 3.41 6.12
N PHE A 377 13.50 4.08 7.02
CA PHE A 377 12.97 4.55 8.29
C PHE A 377 11.69 5.37 8.13
N SER A 378 11.64 6.23 7.10
CA SER A 378 10.46 7.04 6.81
C SER A 378 9.22 6.20 6.48
N SER A 379 9.37 5.13 5.70
CA SER A 379 8.30 4.20 5.37
C SER A 379 7.89 3.34 6.58
N ALA A 380 8.84 2.96 7.44
CA ALA A 380 8.57 2.12 8.60
C ALA A 380 7.65 2.79 9.63
N PHE A 381 7.86 4.07 9.94
CA PHE A 381 7.04 4.72 10.95
C PHE A 381 5.61 4.99 10.46
N VAL A 382 5.39 5.27 9.16
CA VAL A 382 4.02 5.51 8.63
C VAL A 382 3.19 4.23 8.66
N MET A 383 3.80 3.06 8.43
CA MET A 383 3.13 1.76 8.52
C MET A 383 2.66 1.45 9.94
N LEU A 384 3.51 1.67 10.95
CA LEU A 384 3.10 1.49 12.35
C LEU A 384 2.07 2.54 12.78
N ASP A 385 2.19 3.78 12.30
CA ASP A 385 1.29 4.87 12.67
C ASP A 385 -0.14 4.68 12.13
N ALA A 386 -0.31 3.95 11.02
CA ALA A 386 -1.63 3.53 10.54
C ALA A 386 -2.32 2.59 11.56
N ALA A 387 -1.59 1.63 12.13
CA ALA A 387 -2.10 0.77 13.20
C ALA A 387 -2.38 1.54 14.50
N ALA A 388 -1.51 2.51 14.84
CA ALA A 388 -1.76 3.41 15.97
C ALA A 388 -3.02 4.25 15.77
N THR A 389 -3.24 4.75 14.55
CA THR A 389 -4.45 5.50 14.17
C THR A 389 -5.70 4.64 14.35
N LEU A 390 -5.69 3.38 13.90
CA LEU A 390 -6.80 2.44 14.12
C LEU A 390 -7.11 2.27 15.61
N ALA A 391 -6.09 2.06 16.45
CA ALA A 391 -6.25 1.86 17.88
C ALA A 391 -6.83 3.10 18.59
N VAL A 392 -6.37 4.29 18.22
CA VAL A 392 -6.90 5.56 18.71
C VAL A 392 -8.34 5.75 18.25
N ASP A 393 -8.60 5.56 16.96
CA ASP A 393 -9.92 5.74 16.35
C ASP A 393 -10.94 4.73 16.86
N ALA A 394 -10.55 3.53 17.29
CA ALA A 394 -11.42 2.55 17.94
C ALA A 394 -11.95 3.00 19.32
N GLY A 395 -11.38 4.07 19.89
CA GLY A 395 -11.78 4.61 21.19
C GLY A 395 -11.14 3.89 22.38
N MET A 396 -9.93 3.34 22.22
CA MET A 396 -9.17 2.79 23.33
C MET A 396 -8.97 3.86 24.42
N LYS A 397 -9.26 3.53 25.68
CA LYS A 397 -9.13 4.47 26.83
C LYS A 397 -7.67 4.82 27.20
N LEU A 398 -6.71 4.40 26.39
CA LEU A 398 -5.29 4.67 26.58
C LEU A 398 -4.90 5.93 25.80
N SER A 399 -3.98 6.72 26.33
CA SER A 399 -3.44 7.86 25.59
C SER A 399 -2.59 7.37 24.41
N ARG A 400 -2.53 8.16 23.33
CA ARG A 400 -1.71 7.84 22.13
C ARG A 400 -0.28 7.40 22.48
N PRO A 401 0.46 8.09 23.38
CA PRO A 401 1.79 7.63 23.77
C PRO A 401 1.82 6.20 24.31
N LYS A 402 0.84 5.80 25.14
CA LYS A 402 0.77 4.44 25.69
C LYS A 402 0.44 3.40 24.61
N ILE A 403 -0.46 3.75 23.69
CA ILE A 403 -0.82 2.89 22.55
C ILE A 403 0.41 2.67 21.66
N VAL A 404 1.09 3.75 21.27
CA VAL A 404 2.31 3.69 20.44
C VAL A 404 3.39 2.88 21.14
N THR A 405 3.67 3.13 22.43
CA THR A 405 4.66 2.33 23.18
C THR A 405 4.31 0.84 23.18
N GLY A 406 3.06 0.48 23.44
CA GLY A 406 2.61 -0.91 23.42
C GLY A 406 2.78 -1.55 22.04
N LEU A 407 2.36 -0.85 20.98
CA LEU A 407 2.50 -1.32 19.60
C LEU A 407 3.96 -1.48 19.19
N THR A 408 4.85 -0.55 19.55
CA THR A 408 6.29 -0.67 19.29
C THR A 408 6.88 -1.89 19.98
N ILE A 409 6.56 -2.12 21.27
CA ILE A 409 7.07 -3.28 22.00
C ILE A 409 6.58 -4.58 21.37
N ILE A 410 5.29 -4.69 21.05
CA ILE A 410 4.72 -5.86 20.38
C ILE A 410 5.41 -6.08 19.02
N SER A 411 5.59 -5.02 18.24
CA SER A 411 6.20 -5.12 16.91
C SER A 411 7.68 -5.50 16.98
N PHE A 412 8.42 -5.01 17.97
CA PHE A 412 9.80 -5.44 18.24
C PHE A 412 9.86 -6.93 18.60
N LEU A 413 8.97 -7.42 19.47
CA LEU A 413 8.92 -8.85 19.80
C LEU A 413 8.58 -9.71 18.57
N MET A 414 7.66 -9.24 17.73
CA MET A 414 7.30 -9.91 16.48
C MET A 414 8.39 -9.82 15.39
N CYS A 415 9.35 -8.91 15.50
CA CYS A 415 10.47 -8.82 14.56
C CYS A 415 11.62 -9.80 14.89
N LEU A 416 11.67 -10.34 16.11
CA LEU A 416 12.75 -11.23 16.57
C LEU A 416 12.97 -12.49 15.71
N PRO A 417 11.93 -13.19 15.19
CA PRO A 417 12.14 -14.34 14.32
C PRO A 417 12.97 -14.00 13.07
N TYR A 418 12.82 -12.79 12.53
CA TYR A 418 13.60 -12.32 11.37
C TYR A 418 15.05 -11.95 11.74
N CYS A 419 15.37 -11.80 13.03
CA CYS A 419 16.73 -11.54 13.50
C CYS A 419 17.54 -12.82 13.73
N THR A 420 17.05 -13.98 13.29
CA THR A 420 17.75 -15.27 13.40
C THR A 420 18.57 -15.59 12.15
N GLU A 421 19.42 -16.61 12.21
CA GLU A 421 20.25 -17.08 11.08
C GLU A 421 19.43 -17.51 9.85
N PHE A 422 18.20 -18.03 10.02
CA PHE A 422 17.28 -18.30 8.90
C PHE A 422 16.37 -17.11 8.56
N GLY A 423 16.49 -16.00 9.29
CA GLY A 423 15.59 -14.85 9.21
C GLY A 423 15.53 -14.20 7.83
N PHE A 424 16.60 -14.28 7.05
CA PHE A 424 16.62 -13.84 5.65
C PHE A 424 15.64 -14.62 4.77
N TYR A 425 15.59 -15.95 4.90
CA TYR A 425 14.64 -16.78 4.16
C TYR A 425 13.20 -16.61 4.64
N LEU A 426 13.01 -16.45 5.94
CA LEU A 426 11.69 -16.12 6.51
C LEU A 426 11.18 -14.79 5.96
N LEU A 427 12.05 -13.77 5.89
CA LEU A 427 11.74 -12.48 5.29
C LEU A 427 11.36 -12.63 3.82
N ASP A 428 12.16 -13.32 3.00
CA ASP A 428 11.88 -13.50 1.57
C ASP A 428 10.53 -14.23 1.34
N GLY A 429 10.27 -15.28 2.11
CA GLY A 429 9.01 -16.03 2.04
C GLY A 429 7.79 -15.17 2.40
N ILE A 430 7.87 -14.40 3.48
CA ILE A 430 6.75 -13.56 3.93
C ILE A 430 6.56 -12.35 3.02
N ASP A 431 7.63 -11.63 2.66
CA ASP A 431 7.58 -10.45 1.78
C ASP A 431 6.96 -10.82 0.42
N ARG A 432 7.41 -11.92 -0.20
CA ARG A 432 6.89 -12.36 -1.51
C ARG A 432 5.37 -12.52 -1.50
N TRP A 433 4.81 -13.26 -0.55
CA TRP A 433 3.39 -13.58 -0.56
C TRP A 433 2.50 -12.47 0.00
N ILE A 434 2.96 -11.69 0.97
CA ILE A 434 2.22 -10.52 1.44
C ILE A 434 2.07 -9.50 0.31
N ASN A 435 3.12 -9.25 -0.48
CA ASN A 435 3.05 -8.33 -1.61
C ASN A 435 2.29 -8.90 -2.81
N ASN A 436 2.54 -10.17 -3.19
CA ASN A 436 1.95 -10.76 -4.40
C ASN A 436 0.50 -11.26 -4.22
N VAL A 437 0.03 -11.47 -2.98
CA VAL A 437 -1.32 -11.99 -2.69
C VAL A 437 -2.10 -11.00 -1.83
N ALA A 438 -1.65 -10.73 -0.60
CA ALA A 438 -2.44 -9.98 0.37
C ALA A 438 -2.66 -8.51 -0.04
N LEU A 439 -1.59 -7.78 -0.39
CA LEU A 439 -1.66 -6.38 -0.79
C LEU A 439 -2.53 -6.17 -2.03
N ILE A 440 -2.34 -7.00 -3.07
CA ILE A 440 -3.12 -6.94 -4.31
C ILE A 440 -4.60 -7.20 -4.04
N PHE A 441 -4.91 -8.22 -3.23
CA PHE A 441 -6.30 -8.51 -2.87
C PHE A 441 -6.94 -7.39 -2.06
N VAL A 442 -6.19 -6.78 -1.14
CA VAL A 442 -6.63 -5.61 -0.38
C VAL A 442 -7.09 -4.51 -1.33
N VAL A 443 -6.24 -4.04 -2.23
CA VAL A 443 -6.62 -2.93 -3.11
C VAL A 443 -7.76 -3.34 -4.04
N TRP A 444 -7.73 -4.56 -4.58
CA TRP A 444 -8.85 -5.07 -5.38
C TRP A 444 -10.17 -4.98 -4.60
N SER A 445 -10.17 -5.39 -3.34
CA SER A 445 -11.35 -5.36 -2.47
C SER A 445 -11.82 -3.94 -2.13
N GLU A 446 -10.89 -2.99 -2.00
CA GLU A 446 -11.19 -1.56 -1.81
C GLU A 446 -11.91 -0.99 -3.02
N LEU A 447 -11.36 -1.20 -4.22
CA LEU A 447 -11.91 -0.65 -5.46
C LEU A 447 -13.28 -1.23 -5.78
N VAL A 448 -13.40 -2.56 -5.69
CA VAL A 448 -14.66 -3.24 -6.01
C VAL A 448 -15.69 -3.00 -4.92
N GLY A 449 -15.29 -3.04 -3.64
CA GLY A 449 -16.15 -2.72 -2.51
C GLY A 449 -16.73 -1.32 -2.61
N ALA A 450 -15.87 -0.30 -2.82
CA ALA A 450 -16.31 1.09 -2.94
C ALA A 450 -17.25 1.33 -4.14
N THR A 451 -16.95 0.72 -5.29
CA THR A 451 -17.72 0.96 -6.52
C THR A 451 -18.98 0.09 -6.66
N THR A 452 -19.14 -0.94 -5.83
CA THR A 452 -20.29 -1.86 -5.88
C THR A 452 -21.21 -1.71 -4.67
N ALA A 453 -20.66 -1.59 -3.45
CA ALA A 453 -21.46 -1.60 -2.22
C ALA A 453 -21.96 -0.22 -1.81
N TYR A 454 -21.33 0.86 -2.31
CA TYR A 454 -21.77 2.22 -2.00
C TYR A 454 -23.18 2.48 -2.51
N ARG A 455 -24.10 2.84 -1.61
CA ARG A 455 -25.52 3.12 -1.91
C ARG A 455 -26.18 2.06 -2.81
N TRP A 456 -25.82 0.79 -2.63
CA TRP A 456 -26.35 -0.32 -3.42
C TRP A 456 -27.89 -0.49 -3.28
N HIS A 457 -28.45 -0.09 -2.14
CA HIS A 457 -29.91 -0.06 -1.92
C HIS A 457 -30.64 0.83 -2.92
N ASP A 458 -30.04 1.96 -3.32
CA ASP A 458 -30.63 2.84 -4.34
C ASP A 458 -30.72 2.08 -5.67
N VAL A 459 -29.68 1.34 -6.06
CA VAL A 459 -29.70 0.53 -7.29
C VAL A 459 -30.80 -0.51 -7.22
N VAL A 460 -30.87 -1.27 -6.12
CA VAL A 460 -31.87 -2.32 -5.93
C VAL A 460 -33.30 -1.76 -5.92
N SER A 461 -33.53 -0.58 -5.32
CA SER A 461 -34.84 0.07 -5.32
C SER A 461 -35.30 0.48 -6.73
N GLN A 462 -34.38 0.78 -7.64
CA GLN A 462 -34.68 1.24 -8.99
C GLN A 462 -34.73 0.10 -10.03
N THR A 463 -33.90 -0.93 -9.89
CA THR A 463 -33.76 -2.00 -10.88
C THR A 463 -34.22 -3.38 -10.40
N GLY A 464 -34.43 -3.56 -9.10
CA GLY A 464 -34.73 -4.85 -8.48
C GLY A 464 -33.48 -5.64 -8.08
N LEU A 465 -33.61 -6.43 -7.02
CA LEU A 465 -32.53 -7.27 -6.46
C LEU A 465 -32.02 -8.34 -7.46
N PRO A 466 -32.88 -9.07 -8.21
CA PRO A 466 -32.41 -10.08 -9.14
C PRO A 466 -31.47 -9.51 -10.21
N ALA A 467 -31.82 -8.36 -10.80
CA ALA A 467 -30.97 -7.68 -11.77
C ALA A 467 -29.61 -7.28 -11.19
N PHE A 468 -29.61 -6.69 -9.98
CA PHE A 468 -28.38 -6.31 -9.29
C PHE A 468 -27.47 -7.52 -9.02
N VAL A 469 -28.03 -8.63 -8.55
CA VAL A 469 -27.26 -9.86 -8.27
C VAL A 469 -26.70 -10.44 -9.56
N VAL A 470 -27.51 -10.61 -10.61
CA VAL A 470 -27.07 -11.17 -11.90
C VAL A 470 -25.95 -10.32 -12.53
N TYR A 471 -26.07 -8.98 -12.48
CA TYR A 471 -25.02 -8.09 -12.98
C TYR A 471 -23.70 -8.29 -12.25
N ASN A 472 -23.72 -8.32 -10.92
CA ASN A 472 -22.52 -8.48 -10.12
C ASN A 472 -21.93 -9.90 -10.23
N VAL A 473 -22.75 -10.95 -10.29
CA VAL A 473 -22.29 -12.31 -10.60
C VAL A 473 -21.61 -12.35 -11.98
N GLY A 474 -22.13 -11.62 -12.96
CA GLY A 474 -21.46 -11.41 -14.24
C GLY A 474 -20.10 -10.75 -14.11
N TYR A 475 -20.02 -9.66 -13.35
CA TYR A 475 -18.80 -8.87 -13.18
C TYR A 475 -17.70 -9.62 -12.41
N PHE A 476 -18.04 -10.23 -11.26
CA PHE A 476 -17.09 -11.03 -10.47
C PHE A 476 -16.77 -12.36 -11.17
N GLY A 477 -17.81 -13.03 -11.69
CA GLY A 477 -17.65 -14.29 -12.41
C GLY A 477 -16.81 -14.12 -13.67
N GLY A 478 -16.93 -13.00 -14.39
CA GLY A 478 -16.12 -12.73 -15.58
C GLY A 478 -14.63 -12.65 -15.26
N GLN A 479 -14.26 -12.04 -14.13
CA GLN A 479 -12.87 -12.01 -13.66
C GLN A 479 -12.37 -13.42 -13.30
N VAL A 480 -13.15 -14.16 -12.51
CA VAL A 480 -12.76 -15.51 -12.06
C VAL A 480 -12.68 -16.50 -13.22
N ILE A 481 -13.70 -16.56 -14.07
CA ILE A 481 -13.76 -17.44 -15.24
C ILE A 481 -12.66 -17.09 -16.22
N GLY A 482 -12.46 -15.80 -16.51
CA GLY A 482 -11.44 -15.37 -17.45
C GLY A 482 -10.04 -15.77 -17.00
N VAL A 483 -9.73 -15.57 -15.72
CA VAL A 483 -8.47 -16.01 -15.11
C VAL A 483 -8.34 -17.54 -15.12
N ALA A 484 -9.38 -18.26 -14.71
CA ALA A 484 -9.36 -19.72 -14.62
C ALA A 484 -9.13 -20.37 -15.99
N VAL A 485 -9.81 -19.87 -17.03
CA VAL A 485 -9.60 -20.32 -18.41
C VAL A 485 -8.20 -19.93 -18.88
N ALA A 486 -7.74 -18.69 -18.64
CA ALA A 486 -6.40 -18.26 -19.05
C ALA A 486 -5.30 -19.21 -18.53
N HIS A 487 -5.38 -19.62 -17.27
CA HIS A 487 -4.43 -20.54 -16.65
C HIS A 487 -4.66 -21.99 -17.10
N GLY A 488 -5.91 -22.45 -17.14
CA GLY A 488 -6.26 -23.84 -17.44
C GLY A 488 -5.84 -24.29 -18.83
N ILE A 489 -5.85 -23.39 -19.81
CA ILE A 489 -5.39 -23.67 -21.20
C ILE A 489 -4.12 -22.90 -21.58
N SER A 490 -3.45 -22.26 -20.62
CA SER A 490 -2.23 -21.46 -20.85
C SER A 490 -2.36 -20.44 -21.99
N ASN A 491 -3.55 -19.87 -22.18
CA ASN A 491 -3.85 -18.94 -23.25
C ASN A 491 -4.61 -17.70 -22.70
N PRO A 492 -3.91 -16.57 -22.49
CA PRO A 492 -4.52 -15.35 -21.97
C PRO A 492 -5.67 -14.81 -22.83
N SER A 493 -5.59 -14.95 -24.15
CA SER A 493 -6.61 -14.44 -25.07
C SER A 493 -7.93 -15.21 -24.93
N ALA A 494 -7.86 -16.53 -24.80
CA ALA A 494 -9.03 -17.37 -24.60
C ALA A 494 -9.68 -17.12 -23.24
N GLY A 495 -8.87 -16.88 -22.20
CA GLY A 495 -9.36 -16.42 -20.91
C GLY A 495 -10.08 -15.08 -20.99
N ALA A 496 -9.50 -14.09 -21.69
CA ALA A 496 -10.14 -12.80 -21.90
C ALA A 496 -11.51 -12.95 -22.60
N VAL A 497 -11.58 -13.74 -23.67
CA VAL A 497 -12.84 -14.02 -24.39
C VAL A 497 -13.88 -14.67 -23.47
N ALA A 498 -13.50 -15.67 -22.68
CA ALA A 498 -14.41 -16.34 -21.75
C ALA A 498 -14.93 -15.37 -20.66
N GLY A 499 -14.05 -14.56 -20.09
CA GLY A 499 -14.40 -13.58 -19.06
C GLY A 499 -15.32 -12.47 -19.57
N PHE A 500 -14.98 -11.86 -20.72
CA PHE A 500 -15.82 -10.84 -21.35
C PHE A 500 -17.15 -11.42 -21.82
N GLY A 501 -17.14 -12.61 -22.41
CA GLY A 501 -18.35 -13.30 -22.85
C GLY A 501 -19.33 -13.52 -21.70
N TRP A 502 -18.86 -14.07 -20.58
CA TRP A 502 -19.68 -14.25 -19.37
C TRP A 502 -20.25 -12.93 -18.84
N TYR A 503 -19.39 -11.91 -18.72
CA TYR A 503 -19.81 -10.59 -18.24
C TYR A 503 -20.87 -9.95 -19.17
N ILE A 504 -20.71 -10.04 -20.49
CA ILE A 504 -21.66 -9.51 -21.47
C ILE A 504 -23.01 -10.24 -21.35
N VAL A 505 -23.01 -11.58 -21.28
CA VAL A 505 -24.24 -12.38 -21.16
C VAL A 505 -25.01 -12.00 -19.89
N CYS A 506 -24.34 -11.96 -18.74
CA CYS A 506 -24.96 -11.56 -17.48
C CYS A 506 -25.40 -10.09 -17.48
N THR A 507 -24.68 -9.21 -18.18
CA THR A 507 -25.07 -7.80 -18.33
C THR A 507 -26.36 -7.67 -19.13
N ILE A 508 -26.47 -8.36 -20.26
CA ILE A 508 -27.70 -8.37 -21.07
C ILE A 508 -28.86 -8.95 -20.25
N ALA A 509 -28.65 -10.11 -19.62
CA ALA A 509 -29.66 -10.75 -18.79
C ALA A 509 -30.14 -9.84 -17.64
N SER A 510 -29.23 -9.18 -16.94
CA SER A 510 -29.57 -8.28 -15.83
C SER A 510 -30.36 -7.04 -16.28
N VAL A 511 -30.04 -6.46 -17.45
CA VAL A 511 -30.79 -5.32 -18.00
C VAL A 511 -32.18 -5.72 -18.48
N LEU A 512 -32.35 -6.95 -18.99
CA LEU A 512 -33.64 -7.47 -19.42
C LEU A 512 -34.58 -7.72 -18.25
N ILE A 513 -34.08 -8.30 -17.15
CA ILE A 513 -34.88 -8.56 -15.94
C ILE A 513 -35.03 -7.34 -15.02
N ALA A 514 -34.29 -6.27 -15.27
CA ALA A 514 -34.35 -5.05 -14.46
C ALA A 514 -35.69 -4.31 -14.61
N SER A 515 -36.25 -3.91 -13.47
CA SER A 515 -37.37 -2.97 -13.41
C SER A 515 -36.99 -1.63 -14.03
N SER A 516 -37.97 -0.92 -14.59
CA SER A 516 -37.76 0.45 -15.06
C SER A 516 -37.54 1.40 -13.88
N PRO A 517 -36.43 2.15 -13.84
CA PRO A 517 -36.16 3.11 -12.77
C PRO A 517 -37.26 4.19 -12.70
N ILE A 518 -37.71 4.49 -11.47
CA ILE A 518 -38.65 5.57 -11.17
C ILE A 518 -37.95 6.91 -11.44
N ILE A 519 -36.73 7.05 -10.93
CA ILE A 519 -35.87 8.20 -11.19
C ILE A 519 -35.02 7.86 -12.41
N ARG A 520 -35.17 8.63 -13.50
CA ARG A 520 -34.38 8.41 -14.71
C ARG A 520 -32.94 8.86 -14.51
N ALA A 521 -32.01 8.12 -15.11
CA ALA A 521 -30.60 8.51 -15.17
C ALA A 521 -30.42 9.86 -15.90
N ALA A 522 -29.36 10.61 -15.57
CA ALA A 522 -29.13 11.92 -16.16
C ALA A 522 -28.60 11.83 -17.61
N GLY A 523 -28.99 12.80 -18.45
CA GLY A 523 -28.44 13.02 -19.78
C GLY A 523 -28.71 11.86 -20.77
N PHE A 524 -27.67 11.39 -21.45
CA PHE A 524 -27.75 10.32 -22.45
C PHE A 524 -28.39 9.03 -21.88
N TRP A 525 -28.06 8.68 -20.64
CA TRP A 525 -28.53 7.45 -20.00
C TRP A 525 -30.04 7.44 -19.72
N GLY A 526 -30.65 8.61 -19.56
CA GLY A 526 -32.10 8.74 -19.29
C GLY A 526 -32.99 8.73 -20.53
N LYS A 527 -32.40 8.74 -21.74
CA LYS A 527 -33.17 8.83 -23.00
C LYS A 527 -34.05 7.61 -23.24
N HIS A 528 -33.56 6.42 -22.89
CA HIS A 528 -34.30 5.16 -23.02
C HIS A 528 -34.30 4.37 -21.70
N PRO A 529 -35.40 3.63 -21.40
CA PRO A 529 -35.48 2.82 -20.19
C PRO A 529 -34.34 1.80 -20.05
N ILE A 530 -33.93 1.15 -21.15
CA ILE A 530 -32.84 0.18 -21.19
C ILE A 530 -31.50 0.82 -20.79
N LEU A 531 -31.19 2.00 -21.35
CA LEU A 531 -29.98 2.74 -20.99
C LEU A 531 -29.98 3.16 -19.53
N SER A 532 -31.15 3.53 -19.00
CA SER A 532 -31.29 3.91 -17.59
C SER A 532 -31.06 2.71 -16.68
N ARG A 533 -31.64 1.53 -17.00
CA ARG A 533 -31.41 0.27 -16.27
C ARG A 533 -29.93 -0.10 -16.24
N PHE A 534 -29.27 -0.08 -17.40
CA PHE A 534 -27.85 -0.37 -17.49
C PHE A 534 -27.01 0.61 -16.68
N TRP A 535 -27.30 1.91 -16.74
CA TRP A 535 -26.58 2.91 -15.96
C TRP A 535 -26.69 2.69 -14.45
N TYR A 536 -27.89 2.34 -13.95
CA TYR A 536 -28.09 2.04 -12.54
C TYR A 536 -27.26 0.83 -12.08
N LEU A 537 -27.23 -0.24 -12.87
CA LEU A 537 -26.47 -1.45 -12.55
C LEU A 537 -24.94 -1.23 -12.64
N ALA A 538 -24.50 -0.55 -13.71
CA ALA A 538 -23.09 -0.46 -14.08
C ALA A 538 -22.34 0.70 -13.42
N PHE A 539 -22.95 1.89 -13.33
CA PHE A 539 -22.22 3.13 -13.08
C PHE A 539 -22.75 3.94 -11.88
N TYR A 540 -23.96 3.68 -11.40
CA TYR A 540 -24.59 4.48 -10.35
C TYR A 540 -23.74 4.59 -9.08
N SER A 541 -23.43 3.47 -8.43
CA SER A 541 -22.73 3.46 -7.13
C SER A 541 -21.42 4.23 -7.16
N GLY A 542 -20.55 3.95 -8.13
CA GLY A 542 -19.28 4.65 -8.28
C GLY A 542 -19.45 6.14 -8.65
N ASN A 543 -20.38 6.49 -9.54
CA ASN A 543 -20.61 7.89 -9.88
C ASN A 543 -21.28 8.67 -8.75
N GLN A 544 -22.12 8.03 -7.94
CA GLN A 544 -22.75 8.63 -6.78
C GLN A 544 -21.71 8.87 -5.68
N LEU A 545 -20.84 7.89 -5.40
CA LEU A 545 -19.68 8.07 -4.50
C LEU A 545 -18.83 9.26 -4.93
N ARG A 546 -18.52 9.37 -6.23
CA ARG A 546 -17.78 10.50 -6.80
C ARG A 546 -18.50 11.85 -6.55
N ARG A 547 -19.82 11.91 -6.66
CA ARG A 547 -20.59 13.14 -6.45
C ARG A 547 -20.61 13.53 -4.97
N ASP A 548 -20.84 12.56 -4.10
CA ASP A 548 -20.89 12.76 -2.65
C ASP A 548 -19.51 13.20 -2.11
N LEU A 549 -18.43 12.56 -2.56
CA LEU A 549 -17.07 12.98 -2.23
C LEU A 549 -16.74 14.37 -2.78
N ASN A 550 -17.16 14.70 -4.01
CA ASN A 550 -16.94 16.04 -4.58
C ASN A 550 -17.64 17.16 -3.81
N GLY A 551 -18.73 16.87 -3.10
CA GLY A 551 -19.35 17.83 -2.18
C GLY A 551 -18.43 18.25 -1.04
N ILE A 552 -17.47 17.38 -0.66
CA ILE A 552 -16.53 17.62 0.43
C ILE A 552 -15.16 18.04 -0.11
N VAL A 553 -14.55 17.24 -0.99
CA VAL A 553 -13.15 17.45 -1.45
C VAL A 553 -13.04 18.36 -2.67
N GLY A 554 -14.12 18.49 -3.45
CA GLY A 554 -14.15 19.24 -4.72
C GLY A 554 -14.78 20.64 -4.64
N GLY A 555 -15.05 21.14 -3.43
CA GLY A 555 -15.56 22.49 -3.17
C GLY A 555 -14.45 23.56 -3.07
N ASN A 556 -14.82 24.83 -2.95
CA ASN A 556 -13.90 25.94 -2.63
C ASN A 556 -12.69 26.12 -3.56
N GLY A 557 -12.87 25.91 -4.88
CA GLY A 557 -11.78 26.02 -5.87
C GLY A 557 -10.88 24.79 -5.97
N ASN A 558 -11.15 23.72 -5.22
CA ASN A 558 -10.42 22.47 -5.31
C ASN A 558 -10.73 21.71 -6.60
N TRP A 559 -9.80 20.80 -6.95
CA TRP A 559 -9.97 19.93 -8.10
C TRP A 559 -11.02 18.87 -7.81
N LYS A 560 -11.97 18.71 -8.74
CA LYS A 560 -13.03 17.71 -8.62
C LYS A 560 -12.54 16.35 -9.08
N ILE A 561 -13.01 15.30 -8.41
CA ILE A 561 -12.81 13.92 -8.85
C ILE A 561 -13.40 13.75 -10.26
N PRO A 562 -12.61 13.32 -11.26
CA PRO A 562 -13.01 13.25 -12.66
C PRO A 562 -14.21 12.32 -12.91
N ARG A 563 -15.02 12.63 -13.92
CA ARG A 563 -16.23 11.84 -14.25
C ARG A 563 -15.94 10.39 -14.65
N PHE A 564 -14.78 10.12 -15.24
CA PHE A 564 -14.34 8.79 -15.65
C PHE A 564 -13.68 7.99 -14.51
N TRP A 565 -13.41 8.60 -13.36
CA TRP A 565 -12.75 7.93 -12.23
C TRP A 565 -13.44 6.61 -11.78
N PRO A 566 -14.79 6.53 -11.68
CA PRO A 566 -15.45 5.27 -11.34
C PRO A 566 -15.22 4.16 -12.36
N LEU A 567 -15.12 4.52 -13.65
CA LEU A 567 -14.83 3.58 -14.73
C LEU A 567 -13.42 3.01 -14.57
N LEU A 568 -12.43 3.88 -14.28
CA LEU A 568 -11.06 3.45 -14.02
C LEU A 568 -11.01 2.46 -12.85
N LEU A 569 -11.61 2.80 -11.72
CA LEU A 569 -11.59 1.92 -10.54
C LEU A 569 -12.24 0.57 -10.80
N ARG A 570 -13.48 0.57 -11.31
CA ARG A 570 -14.29 -0.64 -11.40
C ARG A 570 -13.93 -1.51 -12.61
N TYR A 571 -13.68 -0.93 -13.77
CA TYR A 571 -13.58 -1.70 -15.01
C TYR A 571 -12.17 -1.74 -15.60
N ILE A 572 -11.20 -1.05 -15.00
CA ILE A 572 -9.79 -1.08 -15.44
C ILE A 572 -8.90 -1.59 -14.30
N SER A 573 -8.80 -0.84 -13.21
CA SER A 573 -7.92 -1.15 -12.07
C SER A 573 -8.24 -2.49 -11.42
N ALA A 574 -9.51 -2.73 -11.05
CA ALA A 574 -9.89 -3.97 -10.39
C ALA A 574 -9.66 -5.23 -11.26
N PRO A 575 -10.07 -5.28 -12.54
CA PRO A 575 -9.73 -6.42 -13.41
C PRO A 575 -8.23 -6.63 -13.59
N ILE A 576 -7.43 -5.55 -13.74
CA ILE A 576 -5.97 -5.65 -13.81
C ILE A 576 -5.43 -6.31 -12.53
N LEU A 577 -5.90 -5.88 -11.35
CA LEU A 577 -5.49 -6.46 -10.08
C LEU A 577 -5.87 -7.94 -9.93
N ALA A 578 -7.07 -8.33 -10.40
CA ALA A 578 -7.49 -9.72 -10.39
C ALA A 578 -6.58 -10.61 -11.27
N ILE A 579 -6.11 -10.09 -12.41
CA ILE A 579 -5.14 -10.77 -13.27
C ILE A 579 -3.78 -10.87 -12.55
N VAL A 580 -3.27 -9.78 -11.97
CA VAL A 580 -1.97 -9.82 -11.28
C VAL A 580 -2.00 -10.79 -10.09
N PHE A 581 -3.09 -10.78 -9.31
CA PHE A 581 -3.32 -11.70 -8.20
C PHE A 581 -3.22 -13.17 -8.63
N SER A 582 -3.72 -13.49 -9.82
CA SER A 582 -3.79 -14.87 -10.29
C SER A 582 -2.43 -15.51 -10.55
N PHE A 583 -1.41 -14.70 -10.88
CA PHE A 583 -0.07 -15.19 -11.15
C PHE A 583 0.69 -15.68 -9.92
N ALA A 584 0.25 -15.29 -8.71
CA ALA A 584 0.87 -15.73 -7.47
C ALA A 584 0.71 -17.26 -7.25
N TYR A 585 -0.37 -17.87 -7.72
CA TYR A 585 -0.62 -19.31 -7.48
C TYR A 585 0.33 -20.21 -8.28
N PRO A 586 0.50 -20.05 -9.61
CA PRO A 586 1.52 -20.79 -10.36
C PRO A 586 2.93 -20.64 -9.78
N GLU A 587 3.30 -19.42 -9.37
CA GLU A 587 4.58 -19.15 -8.70
C GLU A 587 4.70 -19.96 -7.40
N PHE A 588 3.65 -20.00 -6.57
CA PHE A 588 3.65 -20.76 -5.32
C PHE A 588 3.84 -22.25 -5.57
N TYR A 589 3.19 -22.82 -6.59
CA TYR A 589 3.39 -24.21 -6.94
C TYR A 589 4.84 -24.53 -7.24
N SER A 590 5.59 -23.63 -7.88
CA SER A 590 7.02 -23.85 -8.14
C SER A 590 7.90 -23.83 -6.88
N LEU A 591 7.46 -23.14 -5.82
CA LEU A 591 8.22 -22.91 -4.59
C LEU A 591 7.70 -23.71 -3.37
N ARG A 592 6.67 -24.54 -3.56
CA ARG A 592 5.95 -25.22 -2.46
C ARG A 592 6.76 -26.28 -1.70
N TYR A 593 8.00 -26.56 -2.10
CA TYR A 593 8.91 -27.43 -1.34
C TYR A 593 9.65 -26.68 -0.23
N ASP A 594 9.50 -25.36 -0.16
CA ASP A 594 10.15 -24.50 0.83
C ASP A 594 9.17 -24.12 1.96
N PRO A 595 9.45 -24.51 3.23
CA PRO A 595 8.60 -24.15 4.37
C PRO A 595 8.43 -22.65 4.61
N MET A 596 9.42 -21.81 4.31
CA MET A 596 9.31 -20.36 4.47
C MET A 596 8.33 -19.77 3.45
N MET A 597 8.36 -20.30 2.22
CA MET A 597 7.39 -19.95 1.18
C MET A 597 5.97 -20.39 1.55
N ILE A 598 5.81 -21.59 2.11
CA ILE A 598 4.51 -22.06 2.63
C ILE A 598 4.00 -21.15 3.75
N ALA A 599 4.86 -20.79 4.72
CA ALA A 599 4.47 -19.94 5.84
C ALA A 599 3.98 -18.57 5.38
N GLY A 600 4.71 -17.91 4.48
CA GLY A 600 4.27 -16.63 3.89
C GLY A 600 2.96 -16.75 3.12
N PHE A 601 2.78 -17.83 2.36
CA PHE A 601 1.55 -18.06 1.59
C PHE A 601 0.33 -18.27 2.49
N ILE A 602 0.50 -19.04 3.58
CA ILE A 602 -0.54 -19.24 4.61
C ILE A 602 -0.89 -17.91 5.27
N LEU A 603 0.11 -17.12 5.68
CA LEU A 603 -0.11 -15.82 6.32
C LEU A 603 -0.88 -14.86 5.40
N ALA A 604 -0.52 -14.81 4.11
CA ALA A 604 -1.24 -14.00 3.14
C ALA A 604 -2.72 -14.42 3.01
N HIS A 605 -3.00 -15.73 2.94
CA HIS A 605 -4.38 -16.23 2.88
C HIS A 605 -5.16 -15.99 4.17
N PHE A 606 -4.49 -16.00 5.32
CA PHE A 606 -5.08 -15.60 6.58
C PHE A 606 -5.52 -14.13 6.56
N CYS A 607 -4.73 -13.22 5.98
CA CYS A 607 -5.13 -11.83 5.77
C CYS A 607 -6.38 -11.72 4.88
N LEU A 608 -6.43 -12.47 3.77
CA LEU A 608 -7.61 -12.55 2.89
C LEU A 608 -8.86 -13.01 3.65
N LEU A 609 -8.72 -14.06 4.45
CA LEU A 609 -9.81 -14.62 5.24
C LEU A 609 -10.36 -13.58 6.25
N LEU A 610 -9.49 -12.82 6.91
CA LEU A 610 -9.91 -11.74 7.82
C LEU A 610 -10.73 -10.68 7.07
N ILE A 611 -10.29 -10.26 5.88
CA ILE A 611 -11.02 -9.29 5.04
C ILE A 611 -12.42 -9.83 4.69
N LEU A 612 -12.50 -11.08 4.23
CA LEU A 612 -13.75 -11.74 3.86
C LEU A 612 -14.70 -11.93 5.05
N LEU A 613 -14.18 -12.27 6.23
CA LEU A 613 -14.96 -12.36 7.46
C LEU A 613 -15.62 -11.03 7.82
N GLY A 614 -15.00 -9.88 7.49
CA GLY A 614 -15.63 -8.57 7.71
C GLY A 614 -16.83 -8.32 6.80
N VAL A 615 -16.85 -8.92 5.62
CA VAL A 615 -17.99 -8.87 4.68
C VAL A 615 -19.15 -9.76 5.14
N ILE A 616 -18.83 -10.96 5.61
CA ILE A 616 -19.82 -11.96 6.05
C ILE A 616 -20.34 -11.64 7.46
N LEU A 617 -19.46 -11.27 8.38
CA LEU A 617 -19.73 -11.06 9.80
C LEU A 617 -19.31 -9.64 10.27
N PRO A 618 -19.90 -8.57 9.73
CA PRO A 618 -19.49 -7.17 9.97
C PRO A 618 -19.65 -6.68 11.42
N ARG A 619 -20.30 -7.47 12.27
CA ARG A 619 -20.56 -7.15 13.69
C ARG A 619 -19.32 -7.30 14.55
N TYR A 620 -18.50 -8.31 14.29
CA TYR A 620 -17.28 -8.55 15.08
C TYR A 620 -16.27 -7.41 14.90
N TYR A 621 -16.30 -6.77 13.73
CA TYR A 621 -15.49 -5.59 13.43
C TYR A 621 -15.95 -4.31 14.13
N ASN A 622 -17.11 -4.30 14.81
CA ASN A 622 -17.55 -3.14 15.60
C ASN A 622 -16.61 -2.80 16.76
N VAL A 623 -15.74 -3.73 17.18
CA VAL A 623 -14.71 -3.46 18.21
C VAL A 623 -13.75 -2.36 17.77
N PHE A 624 -13.52 -2.20 16.47
CA PHE A 624 -12.63 -1.20 15.88
C PHE A 624 -13.32 0.14 15.57
N ILE A 625 -14.60 0.29 15.94
CA ILE A 625 -15.41 1.48 15.65
C ILE A 625 -16.10 1.97 16.93
N PRO A 626 -15.93 3.25 17.31
CA PRO A 626 -16.60 3.84 18.46
C PRO A 626 -18.11 3.75 18.34
N ARG A 627 -18.80 3.55 19.47
CA ARG A 627 -20.27 3.34 19.49
C ARG A 627 -21.04 4.45 18.76
N HIS A 628 -20.64 5.71 18.93
CA HIS A 628 -21.32 6.86 18.32
C HIS A 628 -21.13 6.96 16.80
N ARG A 629 -20.12 6.30 16.22
CA ARG A 629 -19.80 6.32 14.77
C ARG A 629 -20.31 5.10 14.00
N ARG A 630 -20.82 4.08 14.69
CA ARG A 630 -21.28 2.82 14.06
C ARG A 630 -22.48 3.01 13.14
N SER A 631 -23.26 4.08 13.36
CA SER A 631 -24.42 4.43 12.55
C SER A 631 -24.11 5.32 11.35
N GLU A 632 -22.86 5.80 11.22
CA GLU A 632 -22.47 6.58 10.06
C GLU A 632 -22.58 5.75 8.78
N GLY A 633 -23.00 6.39 7.68
CA GLY A 633 -23.23 5.72 6.39
C GLY A 633 -24.55 4.94 6.28
N THR A 634 -25.45 5.02 7.27
CA THR A 634 -26.80 4.42 7.19
C THR A 634 -27.95 5.41 7.15
N GLU A 635 -27.65 6.65 6.82
CA GLU A 635 -28.65 7.68 6.58
C GLU A 635 -29.52 7.29 5.38
N LEU A 636 -30.80 7.69 5.43
CA LEU A 636 -31.71 7.46 4.31
C LEU A 636 -31.29 8.35 3.14
N THR A 637 -31.10 7.73 1.97
CA THR A 637 -30.68 8.42 0.77
C THR A 637 -31.76 8.41 -0.30
N VAL A 638 -31.82 9.47 -1.09
CA VAL A 638 -32.68 9.54 -2.28
C VAL A 638 -31.81 9.29 -3.52
N PRO A 639 -32.22 8.40 -4.44
CA PRO A 639 -31.42 8.10 -5.61
C PRO A 639 -31.07 9.35 -6.43
N SER A 640 -29.83 9.43 -6.90
CA SER A 640 -29.30 10.54 -7.70
C SER A 640 -29.17 11.90 -6.99
N GLN A 641 -29.51 12.01 -5.70
CA GLN A 641 -29.28 13.20 -4.88
C GLN A 641 -28.00 13.07 -4.05
N PRO A 642 -27.14 14.11 -4.01
CA PRO A 642 -25.99 14.14 -3.12
C PRO A 642 -26.36 14.23 -1.64
N ILE A 643 -25.52 13.70 -0.77
CA ILE A 643 -25.69 13.83 0.69
C ILE A 643 -25.59 15.32 1.09
N GLY A 644 -26.55 15.81 1.88
CA GLY A 644 -26.55 17.17 2.44
C GLY A 644 -27.15 18.29 1.55
N GLN A 645 -27.85 17.95 0.47
CA GLN A 645 -28.70 18.91 -0.25
C GLN A 645 -30.17 18.78 0.22
N ASP A 646 -30.82 19.91 0.50
CA ASP A 646 -32.21 19.95 0.94
C ASP A 646 -33.16 19.29 -0.06
N PHE A 647 -34.17 18.60 0.46
CA PHE A 647 -35.24 18.00 -0.32
C PHE A 647 -35.97 19.11 -1.09
N GLY A 648 -35.76 19.18 -2.40
CA GLY A 648 -36.57 20.06 -3.24
C GLY A 648 -38.06 19.73 -3.08
N PRO A 649 -38.96 20.73 -3.24
CA PRO A 649 -40.39 20.61 -2.89
C PRO A 649 -41.20 19.55 -3.68
N ASN A 650 -40.58 18.84 -4.62
CA ASN A 650 -41.23 17.90 -5.54
C ASN A 650 -40.91 16.42 -5.28
N VAL A 651 -40.23 16.07 -4.18
CA VAL A 651 -39.99 14.66 -3.83
C VAL A 651 -40.74 14.33 -2.54
N GLY A 652 -41.98 13.84 -2.67
CA GLY A 652 -42.71 13.31 -1.54
C GLY A 652 -42.03 12.04 -1.01
N LEU A 653 -41.75 12.00 0.30
CA LEU A 653 -41.28 10.80 1.01
C LEU A 653 -42.20 9.57 0.81
N GLN A 654 -43.42 9.78 0.31
CA GLN A 654 -44.44 8.77 0.04
C GLN A 654 -44.22 7.98 -1.27
N ASP A 655 -43.41 8.48 -2.21
CA ASP A 655 -43.12 7.79 -3.49
C ASP A 655 -41.94 6.81 -3.40
N ILE A 656 -41.27 6.76 -2.24
CA ILE A 656 -40.19 5.82 -1.95
C ILE A 656 -40.82 4.56 -1.40
N ASN A 657 -40.62 3.42 -2.08
CA ASN A 657 -41.07 2.12 -1.60
C ASN A 657 -40.38 1.78 -0.26
N LEU A 658 -41.01 2.15 0.85
CA LEU A 658 -40.48 2.03 2.22
C LEU A 658 -40.20 0.58 2.64
N GLU A 659 -40.71 -0.39 1.88
CA GLU A 659 -40.50 -1.82 2.10
C GLU A 659 -39.03 -2.23 1.93
N TYR A 660 -38.28 -1.53 1.05
CA TYR A 660 -36.83 -1.71 0.87
C TYR A 660 -35.97 -0.67 1.62
N ALA A 661 -36.59 0.39 2.15
CA ALA A 661 -35.94 1.40 2.98
C ALA A 661 -35.79 0.95 4.45
N SER A 662 -36.53 -0.09 4.85
CA SER A 662 -36.36 -0.71 6.15
C SER A 662 -35.37 -1.88 6.07
N PRO A 663 -34.42 -2.01 7.01
CA PRO A 663 -33.50 -3.14 7.05
C PRO A 663 -34.31 -4.45 6.98
N PRO A 664 -33.91 -5.45 6.15
CA PRO A 664 -34.62 -6.72 6.07
C PRO A 664 -34.88 -7.29 7.47
N ARG A 665 -35.95 -8.06 7.67
CA ARG A 665 -36.29 -8.67 8.98
C ARG A 665 -35.08 -9.35 9.65
N MET A 666 -34.13 -9.86 8.86
CA MET A 666 -32.84 -10.37 9.35
C MET A 666 -31.97 -9.27 10.00
N GLU A 667 -31.84 -8.08 9.41
CA GLU A 667 -31.16 -6.93 10.01
C GLU A 667 -31.88 -6.36 11.24
N ARG A 668 -33.22 -6.44 11.34
CA ARG A 668 -33.93 -6.06 12.59
C ARG A 668 -33.72 -7.05 13.73
N ALA A 669 -33.69 -8.36 13.43
CA ALA A 669 -33.34 -9.40 14.41
C ALA A 669 -31.87 -9.29 14.87
N LEU A 670 -31.04 -8.72 14.01
CA LEU A 670 -29.64 -8.44 14.25
C LEU A 670 -29.47 -7.09 15.02
N MET A 671 -30.33 -6.09 14.85
CA MET A 671 -30.26 -4.81 15.59
C MET A 671 -30.74 -4.88 17.05
N LYS A 672 -31.45 -5.95 17.44
CA LYS A 672 -31.58 -6.36 18.84
C LYS A 672 -30.39 -7.25 19.21
#